data_AF-A0A5P1EWN0-F1
#
_entry.id   AF-A0A5P1EWN0-F1
#
_cell.length_a   1.000
_cell.length_b   1.000
_cell.length_c   1.000
_cell.angle_alpha   90.00
_cell.angle_beta   90.00
_cell.angle_gamma   90.00
#
_symmetry.space_group_name_H-M   'P 1'
#
loop_
_entity.id
_entity.type
_entity.pdbx_description
1 polymer ?
#
loop_
_entity_poly.entity_id
_entity_poly.type
_entity_poly.pdbx_seq_one_letter_code
_entity_poly.pdbx_strand_id
1 'polypeptide(L)'
;MLPLPSSHSIRSYSTSYVTIDTLTLLTVFQALGVFYSSLNSPTQLSRWTSDGGDPCGESWKGITCSGSAVTSIQLPGFGLNGTLGYTLSDLLSLRTLDLSNNNIHETIPYQLPPNLTNLNLSNNNLTGNLPFSISSMISLVYLNASHNQLSEEIGDHFGNLQNLSDFYLEDNQLTGQVDILTSLDLTNLNIANNHFSGWIPQEFRAIPDLSVGGNSFANGPAPPPPPYAPPPPRRPHNNHNHSNLPLETPEGSKGQDLNQNHGKNKKVLTGGQIAGIVTGSIIGGGLCVALAVAFCLRKLGRGTRITKGRSGDIMMSPIVANSVTTKEVPDQYLRSAPVTNLKPPPVEKTTIERASGKNGSLKMPKLPTTATAYTVAALQTATNSFSQESLVGEGSLGRVYRAEFSNGKVLAVKKVDSAALSLQEEDNFLETVSNMSRLRHPNITTLAGYCVEHGQCLLVYEYIGNGTLHDILHYSGDSSALSWNARVRVALGTARALEYLHEVCLPSVVHRNFKSANILLDEEFNPHLSDCGLAALAPNTERQISTEMVGSFGYSAPEFAMSGAYTVKSDVYSFGVVMLELLTGRKPLDSSRPRSELSLVIWATPQLHDIDALAKMVDPALNGMYPAKSLSRFADIIALCIQPEPEFRPPMSEVVQSLVRLMQRASVVRRRSAEDLGISYRTSEHELMGRPFTFTNEPFSLLFLFLLPVVTQGVFDYRDAVIKSLLYFEAQRSGHLPYNQRVTWRGHSGLTDGLDQGVDLVGGYYDAGDHVKFGLPMAFTITMLAWSTIEYADEITESGEFEHVLEAIKWGTDYFIKAHTHPNVFWAQVGDGSSDHYCWQRPEDMTTPRRAYKIDAENPGSEVVAETAAALAAASILFRKSNPHYSHLLLHHAQQLFEFGDKYREKYDKSLGIVKGYYPSTSGYGDELLWAGFWLYKATRAEKYLDYVIKNAYTLGGAGWKISEFSWDIKYAGVQVLAAKLLVEDKSASEHKEILNQYKSKAEFYLCSCLNLNINNSNVHWTPSGLLYIRRWNNMQYVVSATFLLTVYSDYLQNSNQTLQCPKGSLQPHQLLSFAKSQVDYILGSNPMNLSYLIGFGSKYPNRVHHRAASTVTYKEHGEFIGCSQGYDLWFGRQKPNPNVLTGAIVGGPDLNDEFRDVRGNFMQTEACTYNTAPMVGVFAKFFRLEEENGGARLKDSSK
;
A
#
# COMPACT_ATOMS: atom_id res chain seq x y z
N MET A 1 62.96 20.22 52.73
CA MET A 1 62.76 18.93 53.43
C MET A 1 62.11 17.95 52.46
N LEU A 2 62.25 16.64 52.71
CA LEU A 2 61.66 15.52 51.97
C LEU A 2 60.19 15.26 52.40
N PRO A 3 59.43 14.30 51.80
CA PRO A 3 59.74 13.41 50.66
C PRO A 3 58.66 13.33 49.54
N LEU A 4 59.01 12.65 48.43
CA LEU A 4 58.08 11.86 47.59
C LEU A 4 58.35 10.36 47.85
N PRO A 5 57.30 9.54 48.08
CA PRO A 5 57.07 8.31 47.31
C PRO A 5 55.56 7.96 47.18
N SER A 6 55.07 6.97 46.42
CA SER A 6 55.58 6.18 45.28
C SER A 6 54.38 5.46 44.59
N SER A 7 54.59 4.90 43.40
CA SER A 7 53.60 4.12 42.63
C SER A 7 53.06 2.86 43.33
N HIS A 8 51.82 2.45 43.03
CA HIS A 8 51.55 1.22 42.25
C HIS A 8 50.05 0.92 41.99
N SER A 9 49.78 0.42 40.77
CA SER A 9 48.74 -0.58 40.44
C SER A 9 47.26 -0.29 40.77
N ILE A 10 46.56 0.34 39.84
CA ILE A 10 45.14 0.01 39.60
C ILE A 10 45.10 -1.13 38.59
N ARG A 11 44.47 -2.26 38.95
CA ARG A 11 44.24 -3.38 38.02
C ARG A 11 43.20 -3.00 36.97
N SER A 12 43.47 -3.35 35.72
CA SER A 12 42.47 -3.34 34.65
C SER A 12 41.34 -4.31 34.95
N TYR A 13 40.15 -3.80 35.28
CA TYR A 13 38.90 -4.54 35.14
C TYR A 13 38.23 -4.11 33.84
N SER A 14 38.20 -5.03 32.86
CA SER A 14 37.50 -4.84 31.60
C SER A 14 36.00 -5.04 31.79
N THR A 15 35.28 -3.98 32.16
CA THR A 15 33.82 -3.92 32.04
C THR A 15 33.45 -3.18 30.76
N SER A 16 33.33 -3.95 29.67
CA SER A 16 32.87 -3.46 28.37
C SER A 16 31.37 -3.14 28.43
N TYR A 17 31.04 -1.89 28.75
CA TYR A 17 29.69 -1.36 28.56
C TYR A 17 29.43 -1.14 27.07
N VAL A 18 28.52 -1.92 26.51
CA VAL A 18 27.99 -1.68 25.17
C VAL A 18 27.02 -0.51 25.26
N THR A 19 27.34 0.61 24.61
CA THR A 19 26.44 1.75 24.46
C THR A 19 25.47 1.51 23.31
N ILE A 20 24.23 1.98 23.49
CA ILE A 20 23.05 1.56 22.72
C ILE A 20 22.15 2.78 22.47
N ASP A 21 21.44 2.78 21.34
CA ASP A 21 20.44 3.80 21.01
C ASP A 21 19.32 3.89 22.05
N THR A 22 19.12 5.08 22.62
CA THR A 22 18.04 5.34 23.57
C THR A 22 16.68 5.50 22.91
N LEU A 23 16.63 5.82 21.60
CA LEU A 23 15.38 6.06 20.86
C LEU A 23 14.70 4.75 20.43
N THR A 24 15.46 3.79 19.91
CA THR A 24 14.95 2.44 19.57
C THR A 24 14.63 1.63 20.83
N LEU A 25 15.30 1.90 21.95
CA LEU A 25 14.85 1.48 23.27
C LEU A 25 13.43 1.99 23.56
N LEU A 26 13.17 3.30 23.41
CA LEU A 26 11.90 3.87 23.84
C LEU A 26 10.69 3.36 23.05
N THR A 27 10.79 3.17 21.74
CA THR A 27 9.69 2.58 20.94
C THR A 27 9.46 1.12 21.31
N VAL A 28 10.53 0.32 21.48
CA VAL A 28 10.45 -1.05 21.98
C VAL A 28 9.85 -1.10 23.40
N PHE A 29 10.14 -0.12 24.27
CA PHE A 29 9.55 -0.02 25.60
C PHE A 29 8.07 0.30 25.55
N GLN A 30 7.64 1.23 24.68
CA GLN A 30 6.23 1.56 24.50
C GLN A 30 5.46 0.36 23.93
N ALA A 31 6.01 -0.34 22.94
CA ALA A 31 5.42 -1.56 22.39
C ALA A 31 5.32 -2.68 23.43
N LEU A 32 6.39 -2.94 24.21
CA LEU A 32 6.36 -3.94 25.28
C LEU A 32 5.47 -3.53 26.46
N GLY A 33 5.34 -2.25 26.77
CA GLY A 33 4.47 -1.73 27.85
C GLY A 33 2.99 -1.76 27.48
N VAL A 34 2.65 -1.42 26.24
CA VAL A 34 1.31 -1.60 25.66
C VAL A 34 0.95 -3.09 25.59
N PHE A 35 1.88 -3.94 25.14
CA PHE A 35 1.70 -5.40 25.13
C PHE A 35 1.51 -5.97 26.55
N TYR A 36 2.32 -5.55 27.53
CA TYR A 36 2.17 -5.93 28.94
C TYR A 36 0.80 -5.56 29.50
N SER A 37 0.32 -4.34 29.21
CA SER A 37 -1.00 -3.88 29.65
C SER A 37 -2.15 -4.59 28.92
N SER A 38 -1.97 -4.93 27.63
CA SER A 38 -2.95 -5.70 26.84
C SER A 38 -3.10 -7.14 27.34
N LEU A 39 -2.02 -7.71 27.90
CA LEU A 39 -2.02 -8.97 28.64
C LEU A 39 -2.50 -8.83 30.11
N ASN A 40 -3.19 -7.73 30.45
CA ASN A 40 -3.70 -7.40 31.79
C ASN A 40 -2.62 -7.25 32.88
N SER A 41 -1.43 -6.76 32.53
CA SER A 41 -0.29 -6.53 33.44
C SER A 41 0.06 -7.74 34.33
N PRO A 42 0.38 -8.90 33.72
CA PRO A 42 0.34 -10.19 34.40
C PRO A 42 1.54 -10.42 35.32
N THR A 43 1.26 -10.66 36.60
CA THR A 43 2.27 -10.82 37.68
C THR A 43 3.31 -11.93 37.47
N GLN A 44 3.03 -12.90 36.58
CA GLN A 44 3.95 -13.98 36.20
C GLN A 44 5.16 -13.46 35.41
N LEU A 45 5.03 -12.32 34.73
CA LEU A 45 6.09 -11.72 33.91
C LEU A 45 6.99 -10.83 34.77
N SER A 46 7.80 -11.47 35.62
CA SER A 46 8.66 -10.74 36.57
C SER A 46 9.55 -9.70 35.89
N ARG A 47 9.57 -8.49 36.47
CA ARG A 47 10.27 -7.25 36.03
C ARG A 47 9.66 -6.50 34.85
N TRP A 48 8.64 -7.04 34.16
CA TRP A 48 7.91 -6.25 33.18
C TRP A 48 7.17 -5.08 33.85
N THR A 49 7.10 -3.94 33.16
CA THR A 49 6.45 -2.72 33.65
C THR A 49 5.68 -2.02 32.53
N SER A 50 4.57 -1.37 32.86
CA SER A 50 3.84 -0.45 31.97
C SER A 50 4.58 0.88 31.79
N ASP A 51 5.33 1.31 32.82
CA ASP A 51 5.81 2.69 32.97
C ASP A 51 7.28 2.86 32.49
N GLY A 52 7.89 1.79 31.98
CA GLY A 52 9.19 1.79 31.30
C GLY A 52 10.39 1.36 32.15
N GLY A 53 11.03 0.26 31.73
CA GLY A 53 12.32 -0.25 32.19
C GLY A 53 13.10 -0.88 31.03
N ASP A 54 14.37 -1.22 31.24
CA ASP A 54 15.21 -1.86 30.21
C ASP A 54 15.01 -3.39 30.22
N PRO A 55 14.36 -3.99 29.21
CA PRO A 55 14.05 -5.41 29.22
C PRO A 55 15.29 -6.30 29.07
N CYS A 56 16.39 -5.76 28.54
CA CYS A 56 17.64 -6.46 28.34
C CYS A 56 18.55 -6.32 29.58
N GLY A 57 18.80 -5.08 30.02
CA GLY A 57 19.61 -4.78 31.20
C GLY A 57 18.97 -5.22 32.53
N GLU A 58 17.65 -5.14 32.65
CA GLU A 58 16.90 -5.67 33.81
C GLU A 58 16.54 -7.15 33.63
N SER A 59 16.85 -7.79 32.50
CA SER A 59 16.57 -9.21 32.22
C SER A 59 15.09 -9.59 32.46
N TRP A 60 14.19 -8.94 31.72
CA TRP A 60 12.75 -9.19 31.81
C TRP A 60 12.41 -10.64 31.45
N LYS A 61 11.43 -11.21 32.15
CA LYS A 61 11.12 -12.64 32.04
C LYS A 61 10.68 -13.01 30.61
N GLY A 62 11.43 -13.91 29.97
CA GLY A 62 11.13 -14.39 28.61
C GLY A 62 11.62 -13.48 27.48
N ILE A 63 12.27 -12.37 27.78
CA ILE A 63 12.97 -11.55 26.78
C ILE A 63 14.38 -12.11 26.54
N THR A 64 14.80 -12.15 25.27
CA THR A 64 16.21 -12.35 24.86
C THR A 64 16.60 -11.24 23.90
N CYS A 65 17.82 -10.70 24.07
CA CYS A 65 18.32 -9.58 23.29
C CYS A 65 19.67 -9.87 22.62
N SER A 66 19.94 -9.20 21.50
CA SER A 66 21.27 -9.06 20.92
C SER A 66 21.77 -7.64 21.20
N GLY A 67 22.66 -7.47 22.18
CA GLY A 67 22.85 -6.16 22.81
C GLY A 67 21.55 -5.75 23.51
N SER A 68 20.94 -4.65 23.06
CA SER A 68 19.59 -4.23 23.45
C SER A 68 18.48 -4.65 22.50
N ALA A 69 18.82 -5.09 21.29
CA ALA A 69 17.82 -5.39 20.28
C ALA A 69 17.03 -6.60 20.77
N VAL A 70 15.76 -6.42 21.13
CA VAL A 70 14.87 -7.51 21.57
C VAL A 70 14.63 -8.42 20.37
N THR A 71 15.40 -9.51 20.30
CA THR A 71 15.40 -10.46 19.18
C THR A 71 14.45 -11.61 19.40
N SER A 72 14.12 -11.93 20.66
CA SER A 72 13.10 -12.93 20.98
C SER A 72 12.27 -12.58 22.21
N ILE A 73 10.97 -12.86 22.10
CA ILE A 73 9.99 -12.94 23.18
C ILE A 73 9.54 -14.41 23.23
N GLN A 74 9.78 -15.09 24.35
CA GLN A 74 9.37 -16.48 24.59
C GLN A 74 8.65 -16.56 25.94
N LEU A 75 7.32 -16.59 25.86
CA LEU A 75 6.39 -16.70 26.99
C LEU A 75 5.49 -17.95 26.94
N PRO A 76 5.97 -19.14 26.54
CA PRO A 76 5.12 -20.32 26.48
C PRO A 76 4.73 -20.83 27.88
N GLY A 77 3.44 -21.09 28.11
CA GLY A 77 2.98 -21.78 29.33
C GLY A 77 2.87 -20.92 30.59
N PHE A 78 2.75 -19.59 30.49
CA PHE A 78 2.72 -18.67 31.64
C PHE A 78 1.30 -18.39 32.18
N GLY A 79 0.26 -18.89 31.50
CA GLY A 79 -1.14 -18.62 31.84
C GLY A 79 -1.54 -17.15 31.64
N LEU A 80 -0.93 -16.47 30.66
CA LEU A 80 -1.25 -15.08 30.30
C LEU A 80 -2.70 -14.99 29.79
N ASN A 81 -3.32 -13.81 29.90
CA ASN A 81 -4.74 -13.60 29.55
C ASN A 81 -4.94 -12.16 29.07
N GLY A 82 -5.80 -11.92 28.08
CA GLY A 82 -5.93 -10.62 27.39
C GLY A 82 -5.59 -10.71 25.91
N THR A 83 -5.13 -9.61 25.32
CA THR A 83 -4.95 -9.48 23.86
C THR A 83 -3.51 -9.12 23.50
N LEU A 84 -3.20 -9.15 22.19
CA LEU A 84 -1.86 -8.89 21.64
C LEU A 84 -1.48 -7.39 21.55
N GLY A 85 -2.42 -6.47 21.82
CA GLY A 85 -2.19 -5.03 21.65
C GLY A 85 -2.19 -4.58 20.17
N TYR A 86 -1.73 -3.36 19.90
CA TYR A 86 -1.84 -2.70 18.57
C TYR A 86 -0.54 -2.07 18.06
N THR A 87 0.60 -2.31 18.74
CA THR A 87 1.91 -1.66 18.48
C THR A 87 3.06 -2.66 18.34
N LEU A 88 2.78 -3.94 18.04
CA LEU A 88 3.84 -4.96 17.93
C LEU A 88 4.71 -4.77 16.66
N SER A 89 4.22 -4.01 15.68
CA SER A 89 4.95 -3.49 14.51
C SER A 89 6.33 -2.91 14.86
N ASP A 90 6.39 -2.21 15.99
CA ASP A 90 7.54 -1.37 16.38
C ASP A 90 8.71 -2.22 16.89
N LEU A 91 8.48 -3.53 17.11
CA LEU A 91 9.48 -4.52 17.50
C LEU A 91 10.29 -5.00 16.28
N LEU A 92 10.84 -4.06 15.51
CA LEU A 92 11.52 -4.26 14.21
C LEU A 92 12.70 -5.24 14.28
N SER A 93 13.36 -5.35 15.44
CA SER A 93 14.46 -6.28 15.70
C SER A 93 14.03 -7.70 16.09
N LEU A 94 12.74 -7.93 16.35
CA LEU A 94 12.23 -9.22 16.79
C LEU A 94 12.31 -10.25 15.65
N ARG A 95 12.72 -11.47 15.99
CA ARG A 95 12.82 -12.62 15.08
C ARG A 95 11.96 -13.78 15.56
N THR A 96 11.88 -13.98 16.88
CA THR A 96 11.06 -15.05 17.50
C THR A 96 10.02 -14.47 18.44
N LEU A 97 8.74 -14.73 18.16
CA LEU A 97 7.63 -14.47 19.06
C LEU A 97 6.93 -15.79 19.39
N ASP A 98 7.09 -16.29 20.61
CA ASP A 98 6.36 -17.45 21.14
C ASP A 98 5.51 -17.01 22.34
N LEU A 99 4.19 -17.12 22.19
CA LEU A 99 3.18 -16.82 23.21
C LEU A 99 2.26 -18.03 23.45
N SER A 100 2.73 -19.23 23.11
CA SER A 100 1.90 -20.43 23.10
C SER A 100 1.48 -20.91 24.49
N ASN A 101 0.48 -21.79 24.57
CA ASN A 101 0.05 -22.42 25.83
C ASN A 101 -0.37 -21.37 26.89
N ASN A 102 -1.17 -20.39 26.49
CA ASN A 102 -1.70 -19.32 27.34
C ASN A 102 -3.24 -19.20 27.14
N ASN A 103 -3.84 -18.15 27.68
CA ASN A 103 -5.28 -17.84 27.55
C ASN A 103 -5.49 -16.53 26.76
N ILE A 104 -4.60 -16.21 25.82
CA ILE A 104 -4.71 -14.99 25.00
C ILE A 104 -5.91 -15.14 24.07
N HIS A 105 -6.72 -14.08 23.95
CA HIS A 105 -8.01 -14.10 23.28
C HIS A 105 -8.21 -12.88 22.34
N GLU A 106 -9.38 -12.83 21.69
CA GLU A 106 -9.74 -11.91 20.60
C GLU A 106 -8.89 -12.12 19.32
N THR A 107 -9.03 -11.21 18.36
CA THR A 107 -8.43 -11.30 17.03
C THR A 107 -6.94 -10.99 17.04
N ILE A 108 -6.19 -11.68 16.19
CA ILE A 108 -4.78 -11.34 15.92
C ILE A 108 -4.74 -9.96 15.21
N PRO A 109 -4.03 -8.95 15.74
CA PRO A 109 -3.97 -7.61 15.16
C PRO A 109 -3.16 -7.60 13.86
N TYR A 110 -3.39 -6.63 12.99
CA TYR A 110 -2.57 -6.51 11.77
C TYR A 110 -1.19 -5.89 12.03
N GLN A 111 -1.01 -5.13 13.11
CA GLN A 111 0.26 -4.52 13.51
C GLN A 111 1.20 -5.54 14.19
N LEU A 112 1.51 -6.65 13.52
CA LEU A 112 2.50 -7.63 13.96
C LEU A 112 3.93 -7.18 13.64
N PRO A 113 4.96 -7.70 14.35
CA PRO A 113 6.36 -7.37 14.07
C PRO A 113 6.76 -7.85 12.66
N PRO A 114 7.25 -6.97 11.77
CA PRO A 114 7.34 -7.29 10.33
C PRO A 114 8.47 -8.25 9.95
N ASN A 115 9.52 -8.35 10.78
CA ASN A 115 10.75 -9.08 10.47
C ASN A 115 10.86 -10.45 11.20
N LEU A 116 9.72 -11.07 11.53
CA LEU A 116 9.72 -12.36 12.22
C LEU A 116 10.29 -13.49 11.34
N THR A 117 10.98 -14.42 11.98
CA THR A 117 11.40 -15.72 11.42
C THR A 117 10.62 -16.88 12.05
N ASN A 118 10.11 -16.71 13.27
CA ASN A 118 9.38 -17.74 14.01
C ASN A 118 8.23 -17.11 14.81
N LEU A 119 6.98 -17.41 14.44
CA LEU A 119 5.77 -17.00 15.14
C LEU A 119 5.03 -18.22 15.69
N ASN A 120 4.85 -18.29 17.01
CA ASN A 120 4.09 -19.35 17.69
C ASN A 120 3.02 -18.73 18.62
N LEU A 121 1.76 -18.87 18.24
CA LEU A 121 0.57 -18.42 18.96
C LEU A 121 -0.30 -19.60 19.41
N SER A 122 0.18 -20.85 19.27
CA SER A 122 -0.62 -22.05 19.48
C SER A 122 -1.11 -22.25 20.90
N ASN A 123 -2.16 -23.06 21.11
CA ASN A 123 -2.73 -23.36 22.42
C ASN A 123 -3.14 -22.07 23.16
N ASN A 124 -4.08 -21.33 22.58
CA ASN A 124 -4.65 -20.08 23.09
C ASN A 124 -6.18 -20.04 22.79
N ASN A 125 -6.83 -18.89 22.99
CA ASN A 125 -8.25 -18.67 22.73
C ASN A 125 -8.45 -17.55 21.67
N LEU A 126 -7.53 -17.43 20.70
CA LEU A 126 -7.59 -16.41 19.64
C LEU A 126 -8.74 -16.71 18.66
N THR A 127 -9.39 -15.66 18.15
CA THR A 127 -10.56 -15.75 17.26
C THR A 127 -10.36 -15.01 15.94
N GLY A 128 -11.25 -15.24 14.97
CA GLY A 128 -11.17 -14.61 13.65
C GLY A 128 -10.05 -15.20 12.77
N ASN A 129 -9.58 -14.45 11.79
CA ASN A 129 -8.69 -14.95 10.73
C ASN A 129 -7.22 -14.54 10.94
N LEU A 130 -6.30 -15.15 10.20
CA LEU A 130 -4.90 -14.74 10.11
C LEU A 130 -4.80 -13.39 9.39
N PRO A 131 -4.16 -12.35 9.98
CA PRO A 131 -4.13 -11.02 9.40
C PRO A 131 -3.21 -10.93 8.19
N PHE A 132 -3.57 -10.07 7.23
CA PHE A 132 -2.84 -9.90 5.97
C PHE A 132 -1.35 -9.56 6.16
N SER A 133 -0.96 -8.93 7.27
CA SER A 133 0.44 -8.57 7.55
C SER A 133 1.38 -9.76 7.67
N ILE A 134 0.86 -10.97 7.92
CA ILE A 134 1.69 -12.19 7.85
C ILE A 134 2.27 -12.37 6.44
N SER A 135 1.58 -11.92 5.37
CA SER A 135 2.08 -11.98 3.99
C SER A 135 3.31 -11.10 3.69
N SER A 136 3.55 -10.06 4.49
CA SER A 136 4.71 -9.18 4.30
C SER A 136 5.96 -9.66 5.04
N MET A 137 5.82 -10.68 5.91
CA MET A 137 6.92 -11.26 6.68
C MET A 137 7.78 -12.19 5.81
N ILE A 138 8.44 -11.67 4.79
CA ILE A 138 9.27 -12.46 3.84
C ILE A 138 10.42 -13.26 4.52
N SER A 139 10.74 -12.95 5.79
CA SER A 139 11.69 -13.69 6.62
C SER A 139 11.10 -14.87 7.39
N LEU A 140 9.78 -15.09 7.35
CA LEU A 140 9.09 -16.08 8.17
C LEU A 140 9.39 -17.51 7.69
N VAL A 141 9.87 -18.35 8.61
CA VAL A 141 10.26 -19.75 8.39
C VAL A 141 9.31 -20.70 9.12
N TYR A 142 8.92 -20.34 10.35
CA TYR A 142 8.02 -21.10 11.21
C TYR A 142 6.78 -20.27 11.59
N LEU A 143 5.59 -20.81 11.33
CA LEU A 143 4.30 -20.25 11.74
C LEU A 143 3.44 -21.34 12.40
N ASN A 144 3.09 -21.15 13.66
CA ASN A 144 2.16 -22.01 14.38
C ASN A 144 1.06 -21.20 15.07
N ALA A 145 -0.20 -21.48 14.74
CA ALA A 145 -1.38 -20.95 15.42
C ALA A 145 -2.42 -22.05 15.75
N SER A 146 -1.97 -23.31 15.87
CA SER A 146 -2.84 -24.45 16.19
C SER A 146 -3.47 -24.39 17.59
N HIS A 147 -4.51 -25.18 17.85
CA HIS A 147 -5.25 -25.22 19.11
C HIS A 147 -5.75 -23.81 19.53
N ASN A 148 -6.62 -23.23 18.71
CA ASN A 148 -7.21 -21.89 18.90
C ASN A 148 -8.70 -21.90 18.45
N GLN A 149 -9.31 -20.73 18.30
CA GLN A 149 -10.67 -20.53 17.78
C GLN A 149 -10.67 -19.71 16.48
N LEU A 150 -9.59 -19.81 15.68
CA LEU A 150 -9.47 -19.11 14.41
C LEU A 150 -10.46 -19.67 13.39
N SER A 151 -11.03 -18.81 12.55
CA SER A 151 -12.11 -19.11 11.61
C SER A 151 -11.99 -18.28 10.32
N GLU A 152 -12.96 -18.45 9.42
CA GLU A 152 -12.93 -17.94 8.03
C GLU A 152 -11.89 -18.65 7.14
N GLU A 153 -11.78 -18.22 5.87
CA GLU A 153 -10.89 -18.81 4.88
C GLU A 153 -9.48 -18.22 4.92
N ILE A 154 -8.47 -19.07 4.79
CA ILE A 154 -7.08 -18.63 4.56
C ILE A 154 -7.02 -17.98 3.17
N GLY A 155 -6.82 -16.67 3.12
CA GLY A 155 -6.76 -15.91 1.87
C GLY A 155 -5.54 -16.24 1.00
N ASP A 156 -5.55 -15.75 -0.23
CA ASP A 156 -4.49 -15.86 -1.24
C ASP A 156 -3.16 -15.16 -0.86
N HIS A 157 -3.11 -14.53 0.31
CA HIS A 157 -2.05 -13.64 0.78
C HIS A 157 -0.71 -14.35 1.03
N PHE A 158 -0.68 -15.68 1.19
CA PHE A 158 0.51 -16.40 1.65
C PHE A 158 1.60 -16.59 0.59
N GLY A 159 1.30 -16.47 -0.71
CA GLY A 159 2.22 -16.85 -1.80
C GLY A 159 3.57 -16.10 -1.85
N ASN A 160 3.70 -14.97 -1.16
CA ASN A 160 4.98 -14.24 -1.03
C ASN A 160 5.95 -14.88 -0.01
N LEU A 161 5.50 -15.81 0.83
CA LEU A 161 6.27 -16.38 1.95
C LEU A 161 7.18 -17.55 1.51
N GLN A 162 8.03 -17.28 0.53
CA GLN A 162 8.92 -18.27 -0.11
C GLN A 162 9.97 -18.90 0.83
N ASN A 163 10.08 -18.45 2.08
CA ASN A 163 10.95 -19.02 3.12
C ASN A 163 10.20 -19.87 4.17
N LEU A 164 8.87 -19.95 4.12
CA LEU A 164 8.06 -20.65 5.11
C LEU A 164 8.15 -22.18 4.91
N SER A 165 8.83 -22.87 5.83
CA SER A 165 8.99 -24.33 5.81
C SER A 165 8.03 -25.07 6.73
N ASP A 166 7.55 -24.40 7.79
CA ASP A 166 6.85 -25.02 8.91
C ASP A 166 5.54 -24.28 9.19
N PHE A 167 4.41 -24.93 8.91
CA PHE A 167 3.08 -24.32 9.07
C PHE A 167 2.09 -25.23 9.82
N TYR A 168 1.64 -24.77 10.99
CA TYR A 168 0.77 -25.51 11.90
C TYR A 168 -0.48 -24.69 12.24
N LEU A 169 -1.67 -25.24 11.97
CA LEU A 169 -2.99 -24.61 12.13
C LEU A 169 -4.04 -25.57 12.68
N GLU A 170 -3.65 -26.77 13.09
CA GLU A 170 -4.56 -27.81 13.55
C GLU A 170 -5.47 -27.40 14.73
N ASP A 171 -6.61 -28.07 14.91
CA ASP A 171 -7.56 -27.81 16.00
C ASP A 171 -8.00 -26.33 16.08
N ASN A 172 -8.66 -25.89 15.00
CA ASN A 172 -9.25 -24.56 14.81
C ASN A 172 -10.62 -24.70 14.10
N GLN A 173 -11.22 -23.59 13.66
CA GLN A 173 -12.50 -23.52 12.93
C GLN A 173 -12.31 -22.95 11.51
N LEU A 174 -11.10 -23.02 10.94
CA LEU A 174 -10.75 -22.43 9.64
C LEU A 174 -11.44 -23.17 8.48
N THR A 175 -11.88 -22.42 7.47
CA THR A 175 -12.72 -22.89 6.36
C THR A 175 -12.03 -22.73 4.99
N GLY A 176 -12.72 -23.11 3.92
CA GLY A 176 -12.29 -22.87 2.53
C GLY A 176 -11.49 -24.01 1.93
N GLN A 177 -10.73 -23.70 0.88
CA GLN A 177 -9.85 -24.62 0.15
C GLN A 177 -8.37 -24.34 0.48
N VAL A 178 -7.52 -25.37 0.41
CA VAL A 178 -6.11 -25.28 0.81
C VAL A 178 -5.14 -25.18 -0.37
N ASP A 179 -5.67 -25.15 -1.59
CA ASP A 179 -4.95 -25.02 -2.87
C ASP A 179 -4.03 -23.78 -2.92
N ILE A 180 -4.33 -22.72 -2.17
CA ILE A 180 -3.48 -21.52 -2.06
C ILE A 180 -2.08 -21.81 -1.50
N LEU A 181 -1.95 -22.84 -0.65
CA LEU A 181 -0.69 -23.25 -0.01
C LEU A 181 0.24 -24.01 -0.97
N THR A 182 -0.21 -24.38 -2.17
CA THR A 182 0.62 -25.05 -3.20
C THR A 182 1.75 -24.18 -3.75
N SER A 183 1.73 -22.89 -3.44
CA SER A 183 2.74 -21.89 -3.82
C SER A 183 3.96 -21.84 -2.89
N LEU A 184 4.00 -22.68 -1.84
CA LEU A 184 4.98 -22.66 -0.75
C LEU A 184 5.85 -23.92 -0.73
N ASP A 185 7.15 -23.76 -0.48
CA ASP A 185 8.14 -24.85 -0.32
C ASP A 185 8.08 -25.48 1.10
N LEU A 186 6.87 -25.90 1.52
CA LEU A 186 6.62 -26.44 2.86
C LEU A 186 7.31 -27.80 3.10
N THR A 187 7.91 -27.96 4.27
CA THR A 187 8.47 -29.23 4.78
C THR A 187 7.52 -29.89 5.78
N ASN A 188 6.89 -29.09 6.66
CA ASN A 188 5.96 -29.56 7.67
C ASN A 188 4.64 -28.80 7.54
N LEU A 189 3.52 -29.52 7.35
CA LEU A 189 2.19 -28.91 7.21
C LEU A 189 1.17 -29.69 8.03
N ASN A 190 0.63 -29.07 9.08
CA ASN A 190 -0.48 -29.61 9.85
C ASN A 190 -1.67 -28.65 9.82
N ILE A 191 -2.79 -29.12 9.28
CA ILE A 191 -4.05 -28.38 9.14
C ILE A 191 -5.23 -29.23 9.66
N ALA A 192 -4.95 -30.25 10.47
CA ALA A 192 -5.95 -31.21 10.95
C ALA A 192 -7.05 -30.56 11.81
N ASN A 193 -8.16 -31.28 12.02
CA ASN A 193 -9.24 -30.90 12.94
C ASN A 193 -9.74 -29.45 12.73
N ASN A 194 -10.13 -29.14 11.50
CA ASN A 194 -10.60 -27.82 11.07
C ASN A 194 -11.88 -27.99 10.22
N HIS A 195 -12.30 -26.93 9.51
CA HIS A 195 -13.45 -26.94 8.61
C HIS A 195 -13.04 -26.77 7.14
N PHE A 196 -11.80 -27.12 6.79
CA PHE A 196 -11.33 -27.12 5.40
C PHE A 196 -12.11 -28.12 4.55
N SER A 197 -12.27 -27.79 3.27
CA SER A 197 -13.14 -28.48 2.33
C SER A 197 -12.53 -28.49 0.92
N GLY A 198 -13.23 -29.09 -0.04
CA GLY A 198 -12.69 -29.31 -1.39
C GLY A 198 -11.76 -30.51 -1.41
N TRP A 199 -10.55 -30.34 -1.94
CA TRP A 199 -9.60 -31.42 -2.23
C TRP A 199 -8.31 -31.26 -1.42
N ILE A 200 -7.50 -32.33 -1.36
CA ILE A 200 -6.12 -32.24 -0.91
C ILE A 200 -5.23 -32.12 -2.18
N PRO A 201 -4.46 -31.04 -2.35
CA PRO A 201 -3.59 -30.85 -3.51
C PRO A 201 -2.61 -32.00 -3.73
N GLN A 202 -2.21 -32.24 -4.99
CA GLN A 202 -1.25 -33.32 -5.29
C GLN A 202 0.16 -32.95 -4.80
N GLU A 203 0.46 -31.67 -4.76
CA GLU A 203 1.69 -31.02 -4.33
C GLU A 203 1.99 -31.34 -2.86
N PHE A 204 0.95 -31.44 -2.02
CA PHE A 204 1.09 -31.80 -0.61
C PHE A 204 1.71 -33.20 -0.41
N ARG A 205 1.67 -34.09 -1.41
CA ARG A 205 2.35 -35.40 -1.36
C ARG A 205 3.88 -35.30 -1.37
N ALA A 206 4.44 -34.12 -1.68
CA ALA A 206 5.87 -33.86 -1.58
C ALA A 206 6.30 -33.37 -0.20
N ILE A 207 5.37 -32.94 0.65
CA ILE A 207 5.60 -32.48 2.03
C ILE A 207 5.84 -33.74 2.90
N PRO A 208 7.02 -33.93 3.53
CA PRO A 208 7.32 -35.12 4.32
C PRO A 208 6.36 -35.36 5.49
N ASP A 209 6.15 -34.35 6.33
CA ASP A 209 5.29 -34.44 7.52
C ASP A 209 3.98 -33.66 7.29
N LEU A 210 3.07 -34.28 6.54
CA LEU A 210 1.73 -33.78 6.21
C LEU A 210 0.66 -34.36 7.15
N SER A 211 -0.16 -33.49 7.75
CA SER A 211 -1.33 -33.88 8.54
C SER A 211 -2.58 -33.05 8.17
N VAL A 212 -3.63 -33.74 7.75
CA VAL A 212 -4.86 -33.15 7.17
C VAL A 212 -6.18 -33.75 7.69
N GLY A 213 -6.10 -34.72 8.61
CA GLY A 213 -7.26 -35.46 9.13
C GLY A 213 -8.27 -34.57 9.88
N GLY A 214 -9.49 -35.05 10.11
CA GLY A 214 -10.51 -34.29 10.84
C GLY A 214 -11.14 -33.10 10.09
N ASN A 215 -10.86 -32.96 8.80
CA ASN A 215 -11.44 -31.95 7.90
C ASN A 215 -12.54 -32.53 6.99
N SER A 216 -13.28 -31.66 6.31
CA SER A 216 -14.35 -32.00 5.35
C SER A 216 -13.86 -32.16 3.90
N PHE A 217 -12.65 -32.70 3.70
CA PHE A 217 -12.11 -32.97 2.37
C PHE A 217 -12.86 -34.09 1.64
N ALA A 218 -13.02 -33.96 0.33
CA ALA A 218 -13.68 -34.94 -0.51
C ALA A 218 -12.83 -36.22 -0.65
N ASN A 219 -13.44 -37.37 -0.36
CA ASN A 219 -12.80 -38.69 -0.53
C ASN A 219 -12.75 -39.13 -2.00
N GLY A 220 -11.92 -38.46 -2.80
CA GLY A 220 -11.65 -38.78 -4.19
C GLY A 220 -10.41 -38.04 -4.72
N PRO A 221 -9.88 -38.40 -5.89
CA PRO A 221 -8.93 -37.54 -6.58
C PRO A 221 -9.59 -36.19 -6.88
N ALA A 222 -8.82 -35.10 -6.80
CA ALA A 222 -9.25 -33.81 -7.34
C ALA A 222 -9.72 -33.98 -8.80
N PRO A 223 -10.74 -33.23 -9.25
CA PRO A 223 -11.17 -33.28 -10.65
C PRO A 223 -9.96 -32.96 -11.52
N PRO A 224 -9.73 -33.72 -12.62
CA PRO A 224 -8.55 -33.52 -13.44
C PRO A 224 -8.51 -32.05 -13.89
N PRO A 225 -7.34 -31.37 -13.79
CA PRO A 225 -7.27 -29.95 -14.06
C PRO A 225 -7.82 -29.66 -15.46
N PRO A 226 -8.58 -28.55 -15.63
CA PRO A 226 -9.05 -28.16 -16.95
C PRO A 226 -7.83 -28.05 -17.90
N PRO A 227 -7.95 -28.33 -19.21
CA PRO A 227 -6.79 -28.67 -20.08
C PRO A 227 -5.79 -27.55 -20.40
N TYR A 228 -5.69 -26.51 -19.57
CA TYR A 228 -4.98 -25.26 -19.80
C TYR A 228 -4.14 -24.78 -18.60
N ALA A 229 -3.83 -25.65 -17.63
CA ALA A 229 -2.76 -25.40 -16.67
C ALA A 229 -1.40 -25.79 -17.31
N PRO A 230 -0.41 -24.88 -17.41
CA PRO A 230 0.94 -25.26 -17.84
C PRO A 230 1.60 -26.14 -16.75
N PRO A 231 2.44 -27.13 -17.13
CA PRO A 231 3.11 -27.96 -16.15
C PRO A 231 4.10 -27.14 -15.31
N PRO A 232 4.23 -27.40 -13.99
CA PRO A 232 5.12 -26.63 -13.12
C PRO A 232 6.59 -26.77 -13.54
N PRO A 233 7.42 -25.74 -13.31
CA PRO A 233 8.81 -25.72 -13.75
C PRO A 233 9.62 -26.81 -13.04
N ARG A 234 10.09 -27.79 -13.81
CA ARG A 234 10.97 -28.85 -13.30
C ARG A 234 12.30 -28.26 -12.82
N ARG A 235 12.50 -28.18 -11.50
CA ARG A 235 13.78 -27.81 -10.89
C ARG A 235 14.87 -28.81 -11.33
N PRO A 236 16.11 -28.37 -11.61
CA PRO A 236 17.20 -29.26 -12.00
C PRO A 236 17.72 -30.03 -10.77
N HIS A 237 17.60 -31.37 -10.78
CA HIS A 237 18.28 -32.21 -9.79
C HIS A 237 19.80 -32.23 -10.04
N ASN A 238 20.56 -31.62 -9.15
CA ASN A 238 21.98 -31.95 -8.98
C ASN A 238 22.08 -33.37 -8.41
N ASN A 239 22.33 -34.35 -9.28
CA ASN A 239 22.53 -35.73 -8.89
C ASN A 239 24.00 -36.10 -9.06
N HIS A 240 24.68 -36.48 -7.98
CA HIS A 240 26.09 -36.85 -8.04
C HIS A 240 26.29 -38.22 -8.71
N ASN A 241 27.41 -38.33 -9.43
CA ASN A 241 27.87 -39.48 -10.22
C ASN A 241 27.52 -40.86 -9.64
N HIS A 242 26.92 -41.72 -10.48
CA HIS A 242 27.35 -43.12 -10.63
C HIS A 242 27.25 -43.53 -12.11
N SER A 243 28.09 -44.48 -12.52
CA SER A 243 28.52 -44.63 -13.93
C SER A 243 28.24 -46.00 -14.54
N ASN A 244 27.87 -45.98 -15.84
CA ASN A 244 28.04 -47.02 -16.86
C ASN A 244 27.27 -48.38 -16.73
N LEU A 245 26.29 -48.54 -17.65
CA LEU A 245 26.11 -49.68 -18.60
C LEU A 245 25.83 -51.13 -18.06
N PRO A 246 25.20 -52.03 -18.85
CA PRO A 246 24.29 -51.87 -19.99
C PRO A 246 22.99 -52.74 -19.87
N LEU A 247 22.30 -52.96 -20.99
CA LEU A 247 21.05 -53.72 -21.20
C LEU A 247 21.04 -55.15 -20.59
N GLU A 248 19.89 -55.61 -20.06
CA GLU A 248 18.99 -56.60 -20.73
C GLU A 248 17.73 -56.95 -19.88
N THR A 249 16.74 -57.58 -20.53
CA THR A 249 15.55 -58.26 -19.97
C THR A 249 15.45 -59.66 -20.63
N PRO A 250 14.64 -60.66 -20.16
CA PRO A 250 13.59 -60.61 -19.14
C PRO A 250 13.55 -61.82 -18.16
N GLU A 251 12.47 -61.89 -17.35
CA GLU A 251 11.89 -63.11 -16.72
C GLU A 251 12.73 -63.99 -15.76
N GLY A 252 12.03 -64.80 -14.94
CA GLY A 252 12.62 -65.86 -14.10
C GLY A 252 12.07 -65.91 -12.67
N SER A 253 11.25 -66.92 -12.36
CA SER A 253 10.74 -67.15 -11.00
C SER A 253 11.13 -68.54 -10.46
N LYS A 254 11.07 -68.67 -9.12
CA LYS A 254 11.34 -69.86 -8.28
C LYS A 254 12.82 -70.08 -7.91
N GLY A 255 13.14 -70.51 -6.69
CA GLY A 255 12.25 -70.68 -5.52
C GLY A 255 12.81 -71.64 -4.46
N GLN A 256 11.99 -71.89 -3.41
CA GLN A 256 12.16 -72.89 -2.34
C GLN A 256 13.31 -72.59 -1.35
N ASP A 257 13.23 -72.89 -0.05
CA ASP A 257 12.14 -73.48 0.79
C ASP A 257 12.32 -72.99 2.27
N LEU A 258 11.76 -73.48 3.39
CA LEU A 258 11.00 -74.70 3.78
C LEU A 258 10.19 -74.40 5.07
N ASN A 259 9.06 -75.10 5.29
CA ASN A 259 8.28 -75.25 6.56
C ASN A 259 7.64 -73.99 7.21
N GLN A 260 6.30 -73.86 7.24
CA GLN A 260 5.32 -74.54 8.13
C GLN A 260 5.54 -74.34 9.65
N ASN A 261 4.55 -74.07 10.51
CA ASN A 261 3.08 -73.81 10.40
C ASN A 261 2.70 -73.00 11.69
N HIS A 262 1.55 -72.34 11.92
CA HIS A 262 0.21 -72.26 11.29
C HIS A 262 -0.15 -70.74 11.06
N GLY A 263 -1.35 -70.15 10.98
CA GLY A 263 -2.78 -70.50 11.20
C GLY A 263 -3.35 -69.88 12.50
N LYS A 264 -4.55 -69.28 12.56
CA LYS A 264 -5.72 -69.21 11.64
C LYS A 264 -6.28 -67.76 11.61
N ASN A 265 -6.72 -67.19 10.48
CA ASN A 265 -8.08 -67.24 9.87
C ASN A 265 -9.25 -67.04 10.88
N LYS A 266 -10.37 -66.33 10.63
CA LYS A 266 -10.89 -65.39 9.58
C LYS A 266 -12.17 -64.71 10.20
N LYS A 267 -13.06 -63.89 9.60
CA LYS A 267 -13.48 -63.55 8.21
C LYS A 267 -14.19 -62.16 8.20
N VAL A 268 -14.36 -61.52 7.04
CA VAL A 268 -15.34 -60.43 6.77
C VAL A 268 -16.80 -60.91 6.90
N LEU A 269 -17.71 -60.04 7.34
CA LEU A 269 -19.17 -60.18 7.15
C LEU A 269 -19.84 -58.83 6.77
N THR A 270 -21.03 -58.89 6.16
CA THR A 270 -21.70 -57.79 5.47
C THR A 270 -23.18 -57.65 5.88
N GLY A 271 -23.65 -56.41 6.05
CA GLY A 271 -25.05 -56.00 5.82
C GLY A 271 -26.04 -56.21 6.98
N GLY A 272 -26.95 -55.24 7.13
CA GLY A 272 -28.09 -55.28 8.06
C GLY A 272 -28.62 -53.88 8.39
N GLN A 273 -29.84 -53.56 7.97
CA GLN A 273 -30.56 -52.32 8.29
C GLN A 273 -31.59 -52.58 9.41
N ILE A 274 -32.00 -51.54 10.15
CA ILE A 274 -33.40 -51.11 10.43
C ILE A 274 -33.42 -50.11 11.61
N ALA A 275 -34.44 -49.24 11.67
CA ALA A 275 -34.52 -48.06 12.54
C ALA A 275 -35.25 -48.28 13.88
N GLY A 276 -35.09 -47.32 14.80
CA GLY A 276 -35.83 -47.16 16.06
C GLY A 276 -35.61 -45.74 16.62
N ILE A 277 -36.62 -45.15 17.29
CA ILE A 277 -36.67 -43.70 17.62
C ILE A 277 -37.18 -43.50 19.06
N VAL A 278 -36.93 -42.31 19.64
CA VAL A 278 -37.65 -41.59 20.74
C VAL A 278 -36.92 -41.46 22.10
N THR A 279 -36.95 -40.22 22.59
CA THR A 279 -36.53 -39.55 23.87
C THR A 279 -36.45 -40.35 25.19
N GLY A 280 -35.74 -39.90 26.24
CA GLY A 280 -34.86 -38.72 26.39
C GLY A 280 -34.74 -38.15 27.83
N SER A 281 -33.69 -37.35 28.09
CA SER A 281 -33.52 -36.29 29.13
C SER A 281 -33.60 -36.57 30.66
N ILE A 282 -32.55 -36.11 31.39
CA ILE A 282 -32.51 -35.72 32.84
C ILE A 282 -32.60 -36.93 33.82
N ILE A 283 -31.75 -37.18 34.85
CA ILE A 283 -30.94 -36.43 35.86
C ILE A 283 -29.56 -37.16 36.00
N GLY A 284 -28.41 -36.64 36.47
CA GLY A 284 -28.00 -35.31 36.94
C GLY A 284 -27.00 -35.36 38.14
N GLY A 285 -26.15 -34.33 38.30
CA GLY A 285 -25.50 -33.92 39.57
C GLY A 285 -24.34 -34.72 40.18
N GLY A 286 -24.17 -36.03 39.94
CA GLY A 286 -23.37 -36.88 40.83
C GLY A 286 -21.82 -36.75 40.80
N LEU A 287 -21.19 -36.60 39.63
CA LEU A 287 -19.79 -37.06 39.46
C LEU A 287 -18.69 -35.98 39.62
N CYS A 288 -19.00 -34.70 39.40
CA CYS A 288 -17.95 -33.67 39.22
C CYS A 288 -17.30 -33.18 40.53
N VAL A 289 -17.99 -33.30 41.67
CA VAL A 289 -17.48 -32.78 42.97
C VAL A 289 -16.42 -33.71 43.59
N ALA A 290 -16.49 -35.02 43.33
CA ALA A 290 -15.59 -36.01 43.93
C ALA A 290 -14.14 -35.91 43.43
N LEU A 291 -13.93 -35.49 42.17
CA LEU A 291 -12.60 -35.42 41.55
C LEU A 291 -11.79 -34.20 42.01
N ALA A 292 -12.45 -33.07 42.29
CA ALA A 292 -11.79 -31.83 42.69
C ALA A 292 -11.08 -31.93 44.06
N VAL A 293 -11.65 -32.68 45.01
CA VAL A 293 -11.11 -32.80 46.37
C VAL A 293 -9.86 -33.72 46.42
N ALA A 294 -9.79 -34.73 45.54
CA ALA A 294 -8.73 -35.73 45.55
C ALA A 294 -7.35 -35.16 45.12
N PHE A 295 -7.31 -34.09 44.32
CA PHE A 295 -6.07 -33.52 43.80
C PHE A 295 -5.38 -32.57 44.80
N CYS A 296 -6.15 -31.91 45.68
CA CYS A 296 -5.67 -30.86 46.59
C CYS A 296 -4.84 -31.33 47.80
N LEU A 297 -4.60 -32.64 47.97
CA LEU A 297 -3.92 -33.20 49.16
C LEU A 297 -2.67 -34.05 48.85
N ARG A 298 -2.03 -33.87 47.68
CA ARG A 298 -0.80 -34.64 47.32
C ARG A 298 0.36 -33.82 46.73
N LYS A 299 0.84 -32.80 47.45
CA LYS A 299 2.29 -32.58 47.67
C LYS A 299 2.60 -31.50 48.71
N LEU A 300 3.07 -31.91 49.88
CA LEU A 300 3.80 -31.04 50.81
C LEU A 300 4.88 -31.89 51.52
N GLY A 301 6.14 -31.43 51.52
CA GLY A 301 7.23 -32.05 52.30
C GLY A 301 8.44 -32.61 51.53
N ARG A 302 9.52 -31.83 51.51
CA ARG A 302 10.95 -32.15 51.83
C ARG A 302 11.60 -33.48 51.34
N GLY A 303 12.86 -33.51 50.88
CA GLY A 303 13.84 -32.46 50.58
C GLY A 303 15.32 -32.86 50.83
N THR A 304 16.28 -32.06 50.30
CA THR A 304 17.76 -32.08 50.57
C THR A 304 18.59 -33.30 50.04
N ARG A 305 19.91 -33.25 49.74
CA ARG A 305 20.95 -32.17 49.87
C ARG A 305 22.18 -32.33 48.91
N ILE A 306 22.53 -31.26 48.18
CA ILE A 306 23.85 -30.61 47.91
C ILE A 306 25.18 -31.43 47.94
N THR A 307 26.08 -31.24 46.94
CA THR A 307 27.60 -31.02 46.97
C THR A 307 28.31 -31.66 45.73
N LYS A 308 29.55 -31.32 45.24
CA LYS A 308 30.55 -30.21 45.45
C LYS A 308 31.60 -30.13 44.30
N GLY A 309 31.79 -28.97 43.64
CA GLY A 309 33.05 -28.52 42.96
C GLY A 309 33.59 -29.33 41.75
N ARG A 310 34.69 -28.96 41.06
CA ARG A 310 35.53 -27.71 41.04
C ARG A 310 36.35 -27.63 39.72
N SER A 311 36.90 -26.46 39.40
CA SER A 311 37.67 -26.04 38.19
C SER A 311 38.93 -26.85 37.81
N GLY A 312 39.39 -26.67 36.55
CA GLY A 312 40.73 -26.99 36.02
C GLY A 312 41.07 -26.12 34.79
N ASP A 313 42.35 -25.78 34.60
CA ASP A 313 42.81 -24.57 33.88
C ASP A 313 43.24 -24.73 32.38
N ILE A 314 43.76 -23.65 31.79
CA ILE A 314 44.19 -23.48 30.37
C ILE A 314 45.72 -23.30 30.28
N MET A 315 46.43 -23.94 29.32
CA MET A 315 47.64 -23.33 28.71
C MET A 315 48.13 -23.90 27.35
N MET A 316 48.25 -23.00 26.36
CA MET A 316 49.19 -22.87 25.20
C MET A 316 49.88 -24.06 24.47
N SER A 317 49.56 -24.21 23.15
CA SER A 317 50.38 -23.90 21.93
C SER A 317 51.81 -24.53 21.70
N PRO A 318 52.51 -24.37 20.54
CA PRO A 318 52.24 -23.74 19.21
C PRO A 318 52.68 -24.59 17.95
N ILE A 319 52.95 -23.95 16.77
CA ILE A 319 53.84 -24.36 15.60
C ILE A 319 53.21 -25.19 14.43
N VAL A 320 53.47 -25.02 13.09
CA VAL A 320 54.01 -23.96 12.17
C VAL A 320 53.65 -24.22 10.66
N ALA A 321 53.36 -23.15 9.89
CA ALA A 321 53.46 -22.80 8.43
C ALA A 321 53.53 -23.76 7.18
N ASN A 322 53.08 -23.18 6.03
CA ASN A 322 53.52 -23.33 4.60
C ASN A 322 53.18 -24.63 3.77
N SER A 323 53.06 -24.67 2.42
CA SER A 323 52.93 -23.69 1.29
C SER A 323 52.75 -24.43 -0.09
N VAL A 324 52.74 -23.72 -1.27
CA VAL A 324 53.09 -24.21 -2.66
C VAL A 324 52.04 -25.11 -3.42
N THR A 325 51.77 -25.11 -4.75
CA THR A 325 51.97 -24.24 -5.98
C THR A 325 51.00 -24.64 -7.14
N THR A 326 50.94 -23.85 -8.23
CA THR A 326 50.17 -24.03 -9.50
C THR A 326 50.89 -24.78 -10.65
N LYS A 327 50.19 -25.09 -11.77
CA LYS A 327 50.74 -25.36 -13.14
C LYS A 327 49.71 -25.17 -14.29
N GLU A 328 50.12 -25.29 -15.56
CA GLU A 328 49.63 -24.49 -16.73
C GLU A 328 49.09 -25.33 -17.97
N VAL A 329 48.13 -24.84 -18.80
CA VAL A 329 48.18 -24.16 -20.16
C VAL A 329 48.78 -25.04 -21.31
N PRO A 330 48.13 -25.28 -22.50
CA PRO A 330 47.67 -24.32 -23.55
C PRO A 330 46.29 -24.68 -24.22
N ASP A 331 45.80 -24.29 -25.44
CA ASP A 331 46.31 -23.53 -26.62
C ASP A 331 45.23 -22.70 -27.41
N GLN A 332 45.21 -22.66 -28.78
CA GLN A 332 44.75 -21.51 -29.61
C GLN A 332 44.05 -21.82 -30.98
N TYR A 333 43.49 -20.77 -31.64
CA TYR A 333 43.09 -20.59 -33.08
C TYR A 333 41.78 -21.29 -33.60
N LEU A 334 41.12 -20.87 -34.72
CA LEU A 334 41.49 -20.03 -35.89
C LEU A 334 40.32 -19.20 -36.54
N ARG A 335 40.67 -18.28 -37.47
CA ARG A 335 39.89 -17.23 -38.23
C ARG A 335 38.66 -17.69 -39.07
N SER A 336 37.70 -16.81 -39.47
CA SER A 336 37.80 -15.89 -40.65
C SER A 336 36.56 -14.98 -40.91
N ALA A 337 36.58 -14.18 -42.01
CA ALA A 337 35.63 -13.12 -42.45
C ALA A 337 35.53 -13.15 -44.03
N PRO A 338 35.05 -12.16 -44.86
CA PRO A 338 34.59 -10.78 -44.60
C PRO A 338 33.45 -10.16 -45.51
N VAL A 339 33.03 -8.93 -45.16
CA VAL A 339 32.78 -7.72 -46.03
C VAL A 339 32.11 -7.82 -47.41
N THR A 340 31.10 -6.95 -47.63
CA THR A 340 31.02 -6.02 -48.80
C THR A 340 30.15 -4.78 -48.48
N ASN A 341 30.17 -3.72 -49.30
CA ASN A 341 29.63 -2.38 -48.98
C ASN A 341 29.06 -1.63 -50.22
N LEU A 342 28.17 -0.65 -50.05
CA LEU A 342 28.07 0.57 -50.90
C LEU A 342 27.37 1.75 -50.19
N LYS A 343 27.69 3.01 -50.57
CA LYS A 343 27.45 4.24 -49.77
C LYS A 343 27.61 5.55 -50.65
N PRO A 344 27.85 6.77 -50.07
CA PRO A 344 27.02 8.00 -49.90
C PRO A 344 27.31 9.07 -51.01
N PRO A 345 27.49 10.42 -50.83
CA PRO A 345 27.21 11.44 -49.77
C PRO A 345 26.55 12.74 -50.36
N PRO A 346 26.71 14.01 -49.84
CA PRO A 346 27.24 14.51 -48.56
C PRO A 346 26.44 15.62 -47.81
N VAL A 347 26.70 15.75 -46.50
CA VAL A 347 26.87 17.02 -45.76
C VAL A 347 28.02 16.81 -44.76
N GLU A 348 28.82 17.83 -44.46
CA GLU A 348 30.04 17.73 -43.62
C GLU A 348 29.76 18.07 -42.13
N LYS A 349 30.23 17.26 -41.17
CA LYS A 349 31.48 17.38 -40.33
C LYS A 349 31.47 18.58 -39.34
N THR A 350 32.03 18.48 -38.14
CA THR A 350 33.29 17.79 -37.76
C THR A 350 33.26 17.10 -36.37
N THR A 351 33.93 15.93 -36.29
CA THR A 351 34.69 15.29 -35.17
C THR A 351 34.52 15.78 -33.71
N ILE A 352 34.54 14.91 -32.69
CA ILE A 352 35.71 14.08 -32.26
C ILE A 352 35.33 12.62 -31.90
N GLU A 353 36.36 11.78 -31.75
CA GLU A 353 36.35 10.31 -31.81
C GLU A 353 35.86 9.58 -30.54
N ARG A 354 35.51 8.30 -30.70
CA ARG A 354 35.12 7.36 -29.63
C ARG A 354 36.06 6.15 -29.62
N ALA A 355 37.07 6.16 -28.76
CA ALA A 355 37.94 5.01 -28.54
C ALA A 355 37.28 3.95 -27.65
N SER A 356 37.62 2.67 -27.85
CA SER A 356 37.20 1.57 -26.99
C SER A 356 38.37 0.60 -26.79
N GLY A 357 38.54 0.09 -25.56
CA GLY A 357 39.45 -1.02 -25.27
C GLY A 357 40.41 -0.83 -24.10
N LYS A 358 39.89 -0.92 -22.86
CA LYS A 358 40.53 -1.62 -21.71
C LYS A 358 39.61 -1.58 -20.48
N ASN A 359 39.51 -2.71 -19.78
CA ASN A 359 38.94 -2.73 -18.44
C ASN A 359 39.94 -2.09 -17.46
N GLY A 360 39.56 -0.97 -16.86
CA GLY A 360 40.31 -0.26 -15.83
C GLY A 360 39.46 0.90 -15.32
N SER A 361 39.45 1.13 -14.01
CA SER A 361 38.62 2.18 -13.42
C SER A 361 39.09 3.56 -13.87
N LEU A 362 38.22 4.30 -14.56
CA LEU A 362 38.51 5.65 -15.05
C LEU A 362 38.43 6.63 -13.88
N LYS A 363 39.59 7.06 -13.36
CA LYS A 363 39.64 8.25 -12.49
C LYS A 363 39.22 9.48 -13.30
N MET A 364 38.25 10.22 -12.77
CA MET A 364 37.85 11.53 -13.30
C MET A 364 39.01 12.54 -13.24
N PRO A 365 39.08 13.52 -14.17
CA PRO A 365 40.05 14.60 -14.10
C PRO A 365 39.79 15.49 -12.87
N LYS A 366 40.81 15.76 -12.06
CA LYS A 366 40.71 16.67 -10.92
C LYS A 366 40.45 18.11 -11.40
N LEU A 367 39.37 18.73 -10.93
CA LEU A 367 39.09 20.16 -11.17
C LEU A 367 39.87 21.06 -10.19
N PRO A 368 40.25 22.29 -10.60
CA PRO A 368 40.99 23.21 -9.76
C PRO A 368 40.16 23.74 -8.57
N THR A 369 40.78 23.74 -7.39
CA THR A 369 40.23 24.29 -6.14
C THR A 369 40.11 25.82 -6.21
N THR A 370 39.00 26.40 -5.73
CA THR A 370 38.78 27.87 -5.75
C THR A 370 39.06 28.56 -4.40
N ALA A 371 39.31 27.79 -3.34
CA ALA A 371 39.65 28.28 -2.01
C ALA A 371 41.14 28.65 -1.91
N THR A 372 41.47 29.70 -1.15
CA THR A 372 42.85 30.19 -0.98
C THR A 372 43.68 29.23 -0.11
N ALA A 373 44.87 28.85 -0.55
CA ALA A 373 45.84 28.14 0.30
C ALA A 373 46.52 29.12 1.28
N TYR A 374 46.50 28.81 2.57
CA TYR A 374 47.17 29.54 3.64
C TYR A 374 48.29 28.70 4.24
N THR A 375 49.37 29.36 4.71
CA THR A 375 50.43 28.68 5.48
C THR A 375 50.02 28.55 6.95
N VAL A 376 50.52 27.51 7.63
CA VAL A 376 50.22 27.28 9.04
C VAL A 376 50.70 28.43 9.92
N ALA A 377 51.84 29.05 9.58
CA ALA A 377 52.40 30.20 10.30
C ALA A 377 51.53 31.46 10.21
N ALA A 378 50.89 31.70 9.06
CA ALA A 378 49.95 32.80 8.90
C ALA A 378 48.69 32.60 9.76
N LEU A 379 48.15 31.37 9.77
CA LEU A 379 46.98 31.01 10.58
C LEU A 379 47.30 31.00 12.08
N GLN A 380 48.49 30.55 12.49
CA GLN A 380 48.98 30.68 13.86
C GLN A 380 49.06 32.14 14.30
N THR A 381 49.60 33.02 13.46
CA THR A 381 49.71 34.46 13.78
C THR A 381 48.32 35.09 13.93
N ALA A 382 47.39 34.80 13.01
CA ALA A 382 46.04 35.36 13.04
C ALA A 382 45.16 34.82 14.19
N THR A 383 45.43 33.62 14.71
CA THR A 383 44.67 32.97 15.81
C THR A 383 45.36 33.09 17.18
N ASN A 384 46.34 34.00 17.32
CA ASN A 384 47.18 34.14 18.53
C ASN A 384 47.76 32.79 19.01
N SER A 385 48.37 32.04 18.09
CA SER A 385 48.87 30.66 18.27
C SER A 385 47.79 29.64 18.66
N PHE A 386 46.57 29.79 18.12
CA PHE A 386 45.37 29.02 18.51
C PHE A 386 45.03 29.17 20.01
N SER A 387 45.07 30.40 20.53
CA SER A 387 44.82 30.65 21.96
C SER A 387 43.40 30.28 22.39
N GLN A 388 43.22 30.00 23.68
CA GLN A 388 41.90 29.74 24.27
C GLN A 388 40.97 30.98 24.16
N GLU A 389 41.53 32.19 24.21
CA GLU A 389 40.82 33.46 23.98
C GLU A 389 40.29 33.58 22.54
N SER A 390 40.92 32.88 21.60
CA SER A 390 40.51 32.83 20.19
C SER A 390 39.55 31.69 19.88
N LEU A 391 39.22 30.82 20.84
CA LEU A 391 38.33 29.67 20.62
C LEU A 391 36.87 30.13 20.50
N VAL A 392 36.24 29.83 19.37
CA VAL A 392 34.83 30.15 19.07
C VAL A 392 33.91 28.94 19.33
N GLY A 393 34.42 27.72 19.16
CA GLY A 393 33.65 26.50 19.43
C GLY A 393 34.46 25.22 19.27
N GLU A 394 33.92 24.12 19.78
CA GLU A 394 34.52 22.78 19.75
C GLU A 394 33.45 21.73 19.44
N GLY A 395 33.76 20.77 18.57
CA GLY A 395 32.83 19.72 18.15
C GLY A 395 33.55 18.47 17.65
N SER A 396 32.78 17.47 17.20
CA SER A 396 33.30 16.13 16.82
C SER A 396 34.34 16.13 15.70
N LEU A 397 34.38 17.18 14.87
CA LEU A 397 35.36 17.36 13.79
C LEU A 397 36.49 18.34 14.15
N GLY A 398 36.65 18.70 15.44
CA GLY A 398 37.72 19.56 15.94
C GLY A 398 37.27 20.96 16.41
N ARG A 399 38.22 21.88 16.52
CA ARG A 399 38.05 23.21 17.16
C ARG A 399 38.01 24.35 16.14
N VAL A 400 37.18 25.36 16.38
CA VAL A 400 37.03 26.55 15.54
C VAL A 400 37.61 27.76 16.29
N TYR A 401 38.54 28.47 15.65
CA TYR A 401 39.19 29.66 16.20
C TYR A 401 38.87 30.90 15.37
N ARG A 402 38.69 32.05 16.03
CA ARG A 402 38.65 33.37 15.38
C ARG A 402 40.06 33.73 14.94
N ALA A 403 40.21 34.13 13.69
CA ALA A 403 41.47 34.54 13.09
C ALA A 403 41.36 35.99 12.60
N GLU A 404 42.20 36.88 13.13
CA GLU A 404 42.26 38.28 12.73
C GLU A 404 43.57 38.57 11.98
N PHE A 405 43.44 38.96 10.72
CA PHE A 405 44.58 39.20 9.84
C PHE A 405 44.99 40.67 9.88
N SER A 406 46.27 40.96 9.61
CA SER A 406 46.85 42.32 9.67
C SER A 406 46.27 43.32 8.66
N ASN A 407 45.39 42.88 7.76
CA ASN A 407 44.59 43.71 6.85
C ASN A 407 43.18 44.03 7.40
N GLY A 408 42.88 43.67 8.66
CA GLY A 408 41.58 43.85 9.29
C GLY A 408 40.53 42.79 8.93
N LYS A 409 40.88 41.77 8.12
CA LYS A 409 39.93 40.69 7.80
C LYS A 409 39.82 39.71 8.97
N VAL A 410 38.60 39.42 9.40
CA VAL A 410 38.28 38.38 10.38
C VAL A 410 37.75 37.13 9.66
N LEU A 411 38.22 35.95 10.04
CA LEU A 411 37.84 34.64 9.50
C LEU A 411 37.70 33.61 10.64
N ALA A 412 37.05 32.48 10.36
CA ALA A 412 36.94 31.34 11.26
C ALA A 412 37.84 30.19 10.77
N VAL A 413 38.78 29.74 11.60
CA VAL A 413 39.72 28.65 11.27
C VAL A 413 39.30 27.39 12.01
N LYS A 414 38.70 26.43 11.30
CA LYS A 414 38.39 25.10 11.83
C LYS A 414 39.63 24.21 11.70
N LYS A 415 40.22 23.86 12.84
CA LYS A 415 41.29 22.87 12.96
C LYS A 415 40.68 21.48 13.07
N VAL A 416 40.85 20.67 12.03
CA VAL A 416 40.35 19.29 12.01
C VAL A 416 41.20 18.43 12.94
N ASP A 417 40.56 17.55 13.72
CA ASP A 417 41.28 16.60 14.57
C ASP A 417 41.93 15.49 13.71
N SER A 418 43.21 15.24 13.95
CA SER A 418 43.96 14.14 13.31
C SER A 418 43.35 12.78 13.59
N ALA A 419 42.61 12.59 14.69
CA ALA A 419 41.90 11.35 14.98
C ALA A 419 40.64 11.12 14.11
N ALA A 420 40.10 12.16 13.47
CA ALA A 420 38.96 12.07 12.57
C ALA A 420 39.36 11.72 11.12
N LEU A 421 40.64 11.83 10.78
CA LEU A 421 41.19 11.52 9.47
C LEU A 421 41.77 10.09 9.48
N SER A 422 41.34 9.25 8.53
CA SER A 422 41.97 7.93 8.34
C SER A 422 43.23 8.03 7.46
N LEU A 423 44.08 6.99 7.53
CA LEU A 423 45.46 6.88 6.99
C LEU A 423 45.63 7.00 5.44
N GLN A 424 44.78 7.78 4.77
CA GLN A 424 44.84 8.15 3.34
C GLN A 424 44.66 9.67 3.22
N GLU A 425 45.58 10.41 3.88
CA GLU A 425 45.24 11.66 4.59
C GLU A 425 45.10 12.91 3.70
N GLU A 426 46.04 13.19 2.78
CA GLU A 426 46.08 14.48 2.09
C GLU A 426 45.19 14.54 0.82
N ASP A 427 45.23 13.51 -0.02
CA ASP A 427 44.60 13.55 -1.35
C ASP A 427 43.06 13.61 -1.25
N ASN A 428 42.48 12.88 -0.28
CA ASN A 428 41.04 12.88 0.02
C ASN A 428 40.58 14.20 0.70
N PHE A 429 41.43 14.78 1.55
CA PHE A 429 41.16 16.09 2.14
C PHE A 429 41.15 17.19 1.07
N LEU A 430 42.12 17.20 0.15
CA LEU A 430 42.18 18.15 -0.96
C LEU A 430 41.02 17.98 -1.95
N GLU A 431 40.56 16.75 -2.22
CA GLU A 431 39.37 16.50 -3.02
C GLU A 431 38.10 17.02 -2.33
N THR A 432 37.96 16.79 -1.02
CA THR A 432 36.84 17.32 -0.22
C THR A 432 36.87 18.84 -0.12
N VAL A 433 38.04 19.46 0.06
CA VAL A 433 38.24 20.92 -0.01
C VAL A 433 37.86 21.46 -1.38
N SER A 434 38.26 20.80 -2.48
CA SER A 434 37.85 21.21 -3.84
C SER A 434 36.33 21.16 -3.97
N ASN A 435 35.68 20.09 -3.49
CA ASN A 435 34.22 19.94 -3.51
C ASN A 435 33.50 21.03 -2.70
N MET A 436 33.90 21.26 -1.44
CA MET A 436 33.34 22.32 -0.59
C MET A 436 33.60 23.72 -1.14
N SER A 437 34.77 23.96 -1.76
CA SER A 437 35.13 25.28 -2.32
C SER A 437 34.17 25.75 -3.42
N ARG A 438 33.39 24.84 -4.03
CA ARG A 438 32.39 25.17 -5.07
C ARG A 438 31.02 25.53 -4.52
N LEU A 439 30.71 25.26 -3.25
CA LEU A 439 29.41 25.58 -2.65
C LEU A 439 29.24 27.11 -2.55
N ARG A 440 28.17 27.65 -3.14
CA ARG A 440 27.86 29.09 -3.19
C ARG A 440 26.36 29.30 -3.09
N HIS A 441 25.89 29.62 -1.88
CA HIS A 441 24.49 29.93 -1.60
C HIS A 441 24.42 30.98 -0.47
N PRO A 442 23.51 31.99 -0.51
CA PRO A 442 23.45 33.06 0.50
C PRO A 442 23.11 32.62 1.94
N ASN A 443 22.84 31.34 2.17
CA ASN A 443 22.59 30.75 3.48
C ASN A 443 23.54 29.58 3.80
N ILE A 444 24.73 29.53 3.18
CA ILE A 444 25.80 28.55 3.46
C ILE A 444 27.10 29.30 3.70
N THR A 445 27.84 28.94 4.75
CA THR A 445 29.08 29.62 5.15
C THR A 445 30.19 29.38 4.11
N THR A 446 30.72 30.42 3.48
CA THR A 446 31.73 30.28 2.41
C THR A 446 33.06 29.74 2.94
N LEU A 447 33.58 28.69 2.30
CA LEU A 447 34.96 28.25 2.48
C LEU A 447 35.91 29.21 1.73
N ALA A 448 36.52 30.14 2.44
CA ALA A 448 37.45 31.14 1.90
C ALA A 448 38.86 30.55 1.63
N GLY A 449 39.26 29.52 2.37
CA GLY A 449 40.59 28.92 2.25
C GLY A 449 40.80 27.62 3.02
N TYR A 450 42.02 27.11 2.94
CA TYR A 450 42.47 25.89 3.61
C TYR A 450 43.98 25.92 3.88
N CYS A 451 44.46 25.02 4.73
CA CYS A 451 45.88 24.72 4.92
C CYS A 451 46.07 23.21 5.00
N VAL A 452 47.09 22.69 4.31
CA VAL A 452 47.64 21.34 4.45
C VAL A 452 49.16 21.49 4.50
N GLU A 453 49.69 21.71 5.70
CA GLU A 453 51.13 21.85 5.93
C GLU A 453 51.49 21.14 7.25
N HIS A 454 52.65 20.49 7.29
CA HIS A 454 53.19 19.86 8.51
C HIS A 454 52.20 18.91 9.23
N GLY A 455 51.35 18.20 8.49
CA GLY A 455 50.30 17.33 9.05
C GLY A 455 49.15 18.08 9.73
N GLN A 456 48.92 19.36 9.40
CA GLN A 456 47.80 20.15 9.90
C GLN A 456 46.78 20.42 8.79
N CYS A 457 45.63 19.75 8.87
CA CYS A 457 44.47 19.99 8.01
C CYS A 457 43.58 21.08 8.65
N LEU A 458 43.58 22.28 8.07
CA LEU A 458 42.81 23.42 8.56
C LEU A 458 41.89 23.94 7.45
N LEU A 459 40.69 24.38 7.82
CA LEU A 459 39.70 24.98 6.92
C LEU A 459 39.42 26.42 7.37
N VAL A 460 39.34 27.35 6.42
CA VAL A 460 39.19 28.78 6.69
C VAL A 460 37.88 29.26 6.09
N TYR A 461 36.92 29.54 6.96
CA TYR A 461 35.58 30.02 6.62
C TYR A 461 35.44 31.52 6.90
N GLU A 462 34.42 32.14 6.32
CA GLU A 462 34.00 33.49 6.71
C GLU A 462 33.46 33.50 8.15
N TYR A 463 33.76 34.55 8.91
CA TYR A 463 33.35 34.69 10.31
C TYR A 463 31.96 35.32 10.41
N ILE A 464 31.07 34.71 11.20
CA ILE A 464 29.68 35.12 11.38
C ILE A 464 29.48 35.52 12.86
N GLY A 465 28.95 36.73 13.09
CA GLY A 465 29.11 37.46 14.36
C GLY A 465 28.23 37.02 15.54
N ASN A 466 26.95 36.70 15.32
CA ASN A 466 26.00 36.49 16.43
C ASN A 466 25.98 35.05 17.00
N GLY A 467 26.95 34.20 16.65
CA GLY A 467 27.04 32.82 17.16
C GLY A 467 26.02 31.88 16.54
N THR A 468 25.65 30.80 17.25
CA THR A 468 24.75 29.76 16.74
C THR A 468 23.29 30.00 17.13
N LEU A 469 22.36 29.45 16.33
CA LEU A 469 20.95 29.38 16.68
C LEU A 469 20.72 28.62 18.00
N HIS A 470 21.56 27.63 18.32
CA HIS A 470 21.47 26.90 19.58
C HIS A 470 21.73 27.80 20.79
N ASP A 471 22.78 28.64 20.72
CA ASP A 471 23.11 29.58 21.79
C ASP A 471 22.00 30.64 21.96
N ILE A 472 21.48 31.13 20.84
CA ILE A 472 20.43 32.14 20.79
C ILE A 472 19.08 31.62 21.35
N LEU A 473 18.71 30.36 21.10
CA LEU A 473 17.49 29.77 21.64
C LEU A 473 17.62 29.33 23.11
N HIS A 474 18.79 28.86 23.53
CA HIS A 474 18.91 28.06 24.77
C HIS A 474 19.76 28.64 25.90
N TYR A 475 20.55 29.68 25.63
CA TYR A 475 21.48 30.28 26.61
C TYR A 475 21.43 31.82 26.67
N SER A 476 20.65 32.46 25.79
CA SER A 476 20.35 33.89 25.83
C SER A 476 19.41 34.27 26.98
N GLY A 477 19.58 35.48 27.53
CA GLY A 477 18.58 36.09 28.40
C GLY A 477 17.42 36.73 27.63
N ASP A 478 16.34 37.10 28.34
CA ASP A 478 15.09 37.63 27.76
C ASP A 478 15.27 38.79 26.77
N SER A 479 16.35 39.59 26.94
CA SER A 479 16.67 40.75 26.10
C SER A 479 17.04 40.42 24.64
N SER A 480 17.22 39.15 24.26
CA SER A 480 17.70 38.74 22.94
C SER A 480 16.87 37.63 22.26
N ALA A 481 15.65 37.35 22.73
CA ALA A 481 14.79 36.31 22.16
C ALA A 481 14.36 36.59 20.70
N LEU A 482 14.52 35.59 19.82
CA LEU A 482 14.11 35.69 18.41
C LEU A 482 12.59 35.83 18.27
N SER A 483 12.13 36.93 17.67
CA SER A 483 10.73 37.13 17.30
C SER A 483 10.22 36.09 16.29
N TRP A 484 8.91 35.83 16.26
CA TRP A 484 8.29 34.86 15.33
C TRP A 484 8.74 35.04 13.86
N ASN A 485 8.79 36.29 13.39
CA ASN A 485 9.22 36.60 12.02
C ASN A 485 10.71 36.34 11.77
N ALA A 486 11.56 36.41 12.80
CA ALA A 486 12.95 35.98 12.71
C ALA A 486 13.05 34.45 12.67
N ARG A 487 12.29 33.74 13.52
CA ARG A 487 12.27 32.27 13.53
C ARG A 487 11.80 31.66 12.20
N VAL A 488 10.74 32.21 11.59
CA VAL A 488 10.28 31.79 10.26
C VAL A 488 11.31 32.14 9.16
N ARG A 489 12.03 33.25 9.27
CA ARG A 489 13.13 33.61 8.35
C ARG A 489 14.31 32.64 8.46
N VAL A 490 14.68 32.25 9.67
CA VAL A 490 15.72 31.25 9.95
C VAL A 490 15.34 29.90 9.33
N ALA A 491 14.11 29.43 9.58
CA ALA A 491 13.61 28.20 8.95
C ALA A 491 13.64 28.26 7.42
N LEU A 492 13.22 29.38 6.80
CA LEU A 492 13.23 29.53 5.34
C LEU A 492 14.65 29.56 4.76
N GLY A 493 15.59 30.26 5.40
CA GLY A 493 16.97 30.37 4.91
C GLY A 493 17.73 29.05 5.01
N THR A 494 17.54 28.29 6.09
CA THR A 494 18.14 26.95 6.23
C THR A 494 17.45 25.92 5.33
N ALA A 495 16.15 26.03 5.10
CA ALA A 495 15.45 25.19 4.13
C ALA A 495 16.03 25.36 2.71
N ARG A 496 16.32 26.60 2.29
CA ARG A 496 16.97 26.91 1.01
C ARG A 496 18.41 26.42 0.93
N ALA A 497 19.14 26.43 2.04
CA ALA A 497 20.48 25.85 2.10
C ALA A 497 20.43 24.33 1.82
N LEU A 498 19.46 23.61 2.40
CA LEU A 498 19.26 22.18 2.12
C LEU A 498 18.72 21.92 0.71
N GLU A 499 17.75 22.70 0.22
CA GLU A 499 17.26 22.66 -1.18
C GLU A 499 18.43 22.77 -2.18
N TYR A 500 19.34 23.73 -1.96
CA TYR A 500 20.54 23.87 -2.78
C TYR A 500 21.49 22.64 -2.71
N LEU A 501 21.66 22.06 -1.53
CA LEU A 501 22.54 20.89 -1.33
C LEU A 501 21.95 19.58 -1.88
N HIS A 502 20.64 19.38 -1.74
CA HIS A 502 19.93 18.15 -2.13
C HIS A 502 19.51 18.14 -3.61
N GLU A 503 19.04 19.29 -4.13
CA GLU A 503 18.31 19.34 -5.41
C GLU A 503 19.05 20.14 -6.49
N VAL A 504 19.98 21.04 -6.12
CA VAL A 504 20.77 21.85 -7.07
C VAL A 504 22.21 21.35 -7.25
N CYS A 505 22.82 20.76 -6.22
CA CYS A 505 24.16 20.17 -6.32
C CYS A 505 24.15 18.83 -7.09
N LEU A 506 25.11 18.65 -8.00
CA LEU A 506 25.31 17.40 -8.75
C LEU A 506 26.75 16.89 -8.55
N PRO A 507 26.95 15.72 -7.91
CA PRO A 507 25.94 14.93 -7.18
C PRO A 507 25.39 15.66 -5.95
N SER A 508 24.21 15.24 -5.48
CA SER A 508 23.56 15.73 -4.26
C SER A 508 24.48 15.60 -3.04
N VAL A 509 24.52 16.64 -2.21
CA VAL A 509 25.33 16.71 -1.00
C VAL A 509 24.43 16.50 0.22
N VAL A 510 24.57 15.36 0.90
CA VAL A 510 23.91 15.11 2.20
C VAL A 510 24.69 15.82 3.31
N HIS A 511 24.01 16.54 4.19
CA HIS A 511 24.62 17.32 5.26
C HIS A 511 25.07 16.44 6.44
N ARG A 512 24.28 15.43 6.82
CA ARG A 512 24.49 14.42 7.88
C ARG A 512 24.62 14.94 9.32
N ASN A 513 24.92 16.22 9.51
CA ASN A 513 25.10 16.86 10.82
C ASN A 513 24.25 18.14 10.93
N PHE A 514 22.98 18.09 10.48
CA PHE A 514 22.10 19.26 10.50
C PHE A 514 21.50 19.47 11.90
N LYS A 515 21.70 20.65 12.50
CA LYS A 515 21.23 20.99 13.87
C LYS A 515 21.38 22.49 14.15
N SER A 516 20.70 23.03 15.18
CA SER A 516 20.77 24.45 15.55
C SER A 516 22.19 24.94 15.87
N ALA A 517 23.06 24.08 16.38
CA ALA A 517 24.47 24.42 16.65
C ALA A 517 25.32 24.64 15.37
N ASN A 518 24.85 24.16 14.21
CA ASN A 518 25.51 24.34 12.91
C ASN A 518 24.83 25.43 12.05
N ILE A 519 23.87 26.16 12.61
CA ILE A 519 23.21 27.29 11.95
C ILE A 519 23.72 28.57 12.63
N LEU A 520 24.62 29.28 11.96
CA LEU A 520 25.16 30.56 12.42
C LEU A 520 24.21 31.70 12.02
N LEU A 521 24.06 32.74 12.85
CA LEU A 521 23.25 33.91 12.51
C LEU A 521 24.11 35.17 12.30
N ASP A 522 23.82 35.94 11.26
CA ASP A 522 24.47 37.26 11.01
C ASP A 522 23.83 38.40 11.82
N GLU A 523 24.30 39.63 11.62
CA GLU A 523 23.84 40.83 12.34
C GLU A 523 22.35 41.12 12.15
N GLU A 524 21.77 40.74 11.01
CA GLU A 524 20.33 40.83 10.70
C GLU A 524 19.54 39.54 11.02
N PHE A 525 20.16 38.55 11.67
CA PHE A 525 19.61 37.22 11.98
C PHE A 525 19.19 36.38 10.76
N ASN A 526 19.87 36.52 9.61
CA ASN A 526 19.77 35.53 8.53
C ASN A 526 20.66 34.31 8.85
N PRO A 527 20.24 33.10 8.47
CA PRO A 527 20.99 31.89 8.76
C PRO A 527 22.09 31.60 7.74
N HIS A 528 23.22 31.13 8.24
CA HIS A 528 24.36 30.62 7.49
C HIS A 528 24.67 29.20 7.98
N LEU A 529 24.36 28.20 7.16
CA LEU A 529 24.61 26.80 7.48
C LEU A 529 26.13 26.53 7.38
N SER A 530 26.74 26.04 8.45
CA SER A 530 28.15 25.65 8.49
C SER A 530 28.31 24.17 8.14
N ASP A 531 29.54 23.63 8.20
CA ASP A 531 29.87 22.19 8.06
C ASP A 531 29.43 21.46 6.76
N CYS A 532 28.81 22.16 5.81
CA CYS A 532 28.33 21.63 4.54
C CYS A 532 29.44 20.90 3.75
N GLY A 533 29.26 19.60 3.52
CA GLY A 533 30.20 18.75 2.77
C GLY A 533 31.33 18.12 3.60
N LEU A 534 31.50 18.48 4.89
CA LEU A 534 32.53 17.87 5.75
C LEU A 534 32.31 16.37 6.01
N ALA A 535 31.10 15.87 5.80
CA ALA A 535 30.75 14.46 5.94
C ALA A 535 31.58 13.51 5.03
N ALA A 536 32.27 14.03 4.02
CA ALA A 536 33.21 13.26 3.18
C ALA A 536 34.62 13.08 3.81
N LEU A 537 34.93 13.81 4.89
CA LEU A 537 36.16 13.60 5.68
C LEU A 537 36.03 12.47 6.71
N ALA A 538 34.80 12.09 7.08
CA ALA A 538 34.55 11.00 8.02
C ALA A 538 34.79 9.62 7.34
N PRO A 539 35.42 8.66 8.02
CA PRO A 539 35.73 7.35 7.44
C PRO A 539 34.48 6.52 7.19
N ASN A 540 34.38 5.90 6.00
CA ASN A 540 33.23 5.07 5.64
C ASN A 540 33.21 3.73 6.41
N THR A 541 32.09 3.53 7.12
CA THR A 541 31.49 2.24 7.50
C THR A 541 32.15 1.42 8.64
N GLU A 542 31.31 0.63 9.31
CA GLU A 542 31.58 -0.47 10.26
C GLU A 542 32.28 -0.19 11.60
N ARG A 543 33.02 0.91 11.80
CA ARG A 543 33.82 1.09 13.04
C ARG A 543 33.50 2.26 13.97
N GLN A 544 32.49 3.08 13.69
CA GLN A 544 32.26 4.35 14.39
C GLN A 544 31.01 4.39 15.32
N ILE A 545 30.41 3.22 15.58
CA ILE A 545 29.21 3.06 16.46
C ILE A 545 29.44 3.59 17.90
N SER A 546 30.69 3.73 18.34
CA SER A 546 31.05 4.04 19.73
C SER A 546 31.51 5.48 20.02
N THR A 547 31.59 6.39 19.04
CA THR A 547 32.24 7.71 19.25
C THR A 547 31.42 8.94 18.85
N GLU A 548 30.55 8.87 17.85
CA GLU A 548 29.66 10.01 17.52
C GLU A 548 28.42 10.09 18.43
N MET A 549 28.23 9.07 19.28
CA MET A 549 27.06 8.75 20.11
C MET A 549 26.73 9.77 21.23
N VAL A 550 27.30 10.97 21.19
CA VAL A 550 27.12 12.04 22.20
C VAL A 550 26.56 13.33 21.58
N GLY A 551 26.72 13.55 20.26
CA GLY A 551 26.60 14.88 19.66
C GLY A 551 25.33 15.22 18.88
N SER A 552 24.46 14.23 18.56
CA SER A 552 23.31 14.44 17.66
C SER A 552 22.02 13.68 18.05
N PHE A 553 21.96 13.03 19.22
CA PHE A 553 20.87 12.11 19.61
C PHE A 553 19.43 12.65 19.49
N GLY A 554 19.22 13.98 19.58
CA GLY A 554 17.91 14.60 19.43
C GLY A 554 17.49 14.89 17.98
N TYR A 555 18.40 14.80 17.00
CA TYR A 555 18.17 15.16 15.59
C TYR A 555 18.23 13.96 14.63
N SER A 556 18.72 12.81 15.09
CA SER A 556 18.89 11.59 14.27
C SER A 556 17.54 11.07 13.76
N ALA A 557 17.46 10.80 12.46
CA ALA A 557 16.27 10.23 11.83
C ALA A 557 16.12 8.72 12.14
N PRO A 558 14.89 8.18 12.34
CA PRO A 558 14.68 6.78 12.73
C PRO A 558 15.32 5.74 11.80
N GLU A 559 15.33 5.98 10.49
CA GLU A 559 15.93 5.07 9.51
C GLU A 559 17.44 4.95 9.63
N PHE A 560 18.13 5.95 10.23
CA PHE A 560 19.57 5.88 10.45
C PHE A 560 19.93 4.79 11.47
N ALA A 561 19.14 4.62 12.53
CA ALA A 561 19.33 3.55 13.51
C ALA A 561 19.05 2.14 12.93
N MET A 562 18.25 2.05 11.85
CA MET A 562 17.91 0.79 11.18
C MET A 562 18.90 0.40 10.07
N SER A 563 19.45 1.38 9.35
CA SER A 563 20.22 1.18 8.12
C SER A 563 21.70 1.57 8.21
N GLY A 564 22.07 2.40 9.20
CA GLY A 564 23.38 3.05 9.27
C GLY A 564 23.64 4.07 8.15
N ALA A 565 22.66 4.37 7.29
CA ALA A 565 22.83 5.18 6.09
C ALA A 565 22.12 6.54 6.21
N TYR A 566 22.88 7.63 6.27
CA TYR A 566 22.33 8.98 6.14
C TYR A 566 21.93 9.28 4.69
N THR A 567 20.69 9.71 4.49
CA THR A 567 20.13 10.13 3.20
C THR A 567 19.73 11.61 3.22
N VAL A 568 19.35 12.17 2.07
CA VAL A 568 18.74 13.52 2.03
C VAL A 568 17.49 13.62 2.90
N LYS A 569 16.68 12.54 3.00
CA LYS A 569 15.48 12.48 3.85
C LYS A 569 15.83 12.50 5.35
N SER A 570 17.03 12.06 5.73
CA SER A 570 17.53 12.13 7.10
C SER A 570 17.82 13.58 7.50
N ASP A 571 18.38 14.38 6.59
CA ASP A 571 18.53 15.84 6.81
C ASP A 571 17.16 16.54 6.93
N VAL A 572 16.14 16.13 6.15
CA VAL A 572 14.76 16.67 6.25
C VAL A 572 14.17 16.44 7.65
N TYR A 573 14.42 15.27 8.25
CA TYR A 573 13.99 14.98 9.62
C TYR A 573 14.70 15.89 10.63
N SER A 574 16.03 15.98 10.56
CA SER A 574 16.81 16.88 11.42
C SER A 574 16.39 18.36 11.26
N PHE A 575 15.95 18.76 10.06
CA PHE A 575 15.35 20.06 9.81
C PHE A 575 13.99 20.23 10.51
N GLY A 576 13.12 19.22 10.50
CA GLY A 576 11.88 19.20 11.29
C GLY A 576 12.12 19.35 12.79
N VAL A 577 13.20 18.75 13.32
CA VAL A 577 13.63 18.93 14.73
C VAL A 577 14.08 20.37 15.01
N VAL A 578 14.87 21.00 14.13
CA VAL A 578 15.24 22.42 14.29
C VAL A 578 14.00 23.33 14.21
N MET A 579 13.00 23.00 13.39
CA MET A 579 11.73 23.71 13.41
C MET A 579 10.96 23.53 14.73
N LEU A 580 11.05 22.37 15.41
CA LEU A 580 10.51 22.19 16.76
C LEU A 580 11.23 23.05 17.80
N GLU A 581 12.57 23.18 17.74
CA GLU A 581 13.30 24.13 18.60
C GLU A 581 12.80 25.56 18.38
N LEU A 582 12.69 25.98 17.12
CA LEU A 582 12.19 27.30 16.73
C LEU A 582 10.74 27.54 17.21
N LEU A 583 9.88 26.52 17.16
CA LEU A 583 8.50 26.61 17.62
C LEU A 583 8.39 26.72 19.16
N THR A 584 9.18 25.94 19.90
CA THR A 584 8.92 25.63 21.31
C THR A 584 9.91 26.23 22.31
N GLY A 585 11.10 26.65 21.86
CA GLY A 585 12.20 27.07 22.74
C GLY A 585 12.80 25.94 23.58
N ARG A 586 12.37 24.68 23.38
CA ARG A 586 12.89 23.51 24.09
C ARG A 586 14.09 22.92 23.37
N LYS A 587 15.01 22.33 24.13
CA LYS A 587 16.13 21.53 23.58
C LYS A 587 15.59 20.23 22.97
N PRO A 588 16.16 19.73 21.85
CA PRO A 588 15.75 18.45 21.23
C PRO A 588 15.85 17.25 22.15
N LEU A 589 16.83 17.30 23.06
CA LEU A 589 17.03 16.36 24.14
C LEU A 589 17.25 17.15 25.44
N ASP A 590 16.43 16.91 26.46
CA ASP A 590 16.48 17.63 27.74
C ASP A 590 16.46 16.64 28.92
N SER A 591 17.65 16.33 29.45
CA SER A 591 17.82 15.40 30.56
C SER A 591 17.38 15.96 31.92
N SER A 592 16.91 17.20 31.99
CA SER A 592 16.28 17.76 33.19
C SER A 592 14.78 17.43 33.29
N ARG A 593 14.18 16.91 32.22
CA ARG A 593 12.74 16.62 32.12
C ARG A 593 12.37 15.18 32.47
N PRO A 594 11.09 14.91 32.79
CA PRO A 594 10.56 13.54 32.86
C PRO A 594 10.83 12.75 31.58
N ARG A 595 10.95 11.41 31.68
CA ARG A 595 11.26 10.53 30.53
C ARG A 595 10.35 10.73 29.31
N SER A 596 9.07 11.06 29.52
CA SER A 596 8.08 11.35 28.48
C SER A 596 8.22 12.72 27.80
N GLU A 597 8.98 13.64 28.41
CA GLU A 597 9.29 14.98 27.88
C GLU A 597 10.76 15.13 27.45
N LEU A 598 11.57 14.07 27.59
CA LEU A 598 13.03 14.11 27.40
C LEU A 598 13.46 14.24 25.94
N SER A 599 12.66 13.73 25.00
CA SER A 599 12.82 13.98 23.56
C SER A 599 11.74 14.94 23.08
N LEU A 600 12.16 16.02 22.43
CA LEU A 600 11.28 17.06 21.92
C LEU A 600 10.30 16.54 20.87
N VAL A 601 10.76 15.64 20.00
CA VAL A 601 9.92 15.04 18.95
C VAL A 601 8.81 14.21 19.57
N ILE A 602 9.15 13.28 20.46
CA ILE A 602 8.19 12.36 21.09
C ILE A 602 7.16 13.12 21.94
N TRP A 603 7.58 14.20 22.61
CA TRP A 603 6.66 15.09 23.32
C TRP A 603 5.76 15.90 22.35
N ALA A 604 6.31 16.39 21.24
CA ALA A 604 5.61 17.28 20.32
C ALA A 604 4.59 16.55 19.40
N THR A 605 4.95 15.40 18.83
CA THR A 605 4.12 14.68 17.84
C THR A 605 2.65 14.54 18.22
N PRO A 606 2.25 14.05 19.42
CA PRO A 606 0.83 13.94 19.77
C PRO A 606 0.11 15.29 19.94
N GLN A 607 0.84 16.39 20.12
CA GLN A 607 0.28 17.74 20.32
C GLN A 607 0.24 18.58 19.03
N LEU A 608 1.05 18.27 18.01
CA LEU A 608 1.08 19.01 16.74
C LEU A 608 -0.26 18.96 15.97
N HIS A 609 -1.11 17.98 16.25
CA HIS A 609 -2.40 17.77 15.60
C HIS A 609 -3.60 18.34 16.39
N ASP A 610 -3.39 18.83 17.63
CA ASP A 610 -4.40 19.47 18.46
C ASP A 610 -4.15 20.99 18.50
N ILE A 611 -5.12 21.79 18.07
CA ILE A 611 -4.99 23.25 18.00
C ILE A 611 -4.90 23.94 19.37
N ASP A 612 -5.55 23.38 20.38
CA ASP A 612 -5.52 23.88 21.76
C ASP A 612 -4.24 23.41 22.46
N ALA A 613 -3.69 22.23 22.12
CA ALA A 613 -2.37 21.83 22.59
C ALA A 613 -1.26 22.67 21.93
N LEU A 614 -1.32 22.87 20.61
CA LEU A 614 -0.31 23.60 19.84
C LEU A 614 -0.06 25.02 20.38
N ALA A 615 -1.12 25.74 20.79
CA ALA A 615 -0.98 27.07 21.41
C ALA A 615 -0.23 27.04 22.76
N LYS A 616 -0.26 25.90 23.48
CA LYS A 616 0.46 25.68 24.75
C LYS A 616 1.90 25.18 24.55
N MET A 617 2.24 24.70 23.35
CA MET A 617 3.60 24.26 23.00
C MET A 617 4.54 25.41 22.65
N VAL A 618 4.00 26.57 22.23
CA VAL A 618 4.79 27.67 21.68
C VAL A 618 5.70 28.27 22.75
N ASP A 619 6.92 28.62 22.36
CA ASP A 619 7.92 29.25 23.22
C ASP A 619 7.34 30.44 24.02
N PRO A 620 7.34 30.38 25.37
CA PRO A 620 6.87 31.47 26.22
C PRO A 620 7.54 32.82 25.95
N ALA A 621 8.81 32.84 25.51
CA ALA A 621 9.53 34.07 25.17
C ALA A 621 8.90 34.84 23.99
N LEU A 622 8.07 34.19 23.17
CA LEU A 622 7.29 34.85 22.12
C LEU A 622 6.09 35.63 22.66
N ASN A 623 5.69 35.46 23.93
CA ASN A 623 4.61 36.22 24.60
C ASN A 623 3.31 36.36 23.79
N GLY A 624 2.92 35.31 23.07
CA GLY A 624 1.72 35.30 22.20
C GLY A 624 1.84 36.12 20.91
N MET A 625 3.00 36.70 20.59
CA MET A 625 3.23 37.55 19.41
C MET A 625 3.45 36.76 18.11
N TYR A 626 2.53 35.85 17.81
CA TYR A 626 2.52 35.02 16.60
C TYR A 626 1.09 34.94 16.00
N PRO A 627 0.91 34.96 14.67
CA PRO A 627 -0.41 34.75 14.09
C PRO A 627 -0.83 33.27 14.20
N ALA A 628 -1.98 32.95 14.81
CA ALA A 628 -2.44 31.57 14.97
C ALA A 628 -2.53 30.78 13.64
N LYS A 629 -2.91 31.43 12.53
CA LYS A 629 -2.90 30.83 11.18
C LYS A 629 -1.50 30.62 10.60
N SER A 630 -0.49 31.33 11.10
CA SER A 630 0.92 31.06 10.79
C SER A 630 1.49 29.95 11.67
N LEU A 631 1.04 29.86 12.92
CA LEU A 631 1.43 28.83 13.88
C LEU A 631 1.02 27.42 13.39
N SER A 632 -0.28 27.21 13.11
CA SER A 632 -0.76 25.91 12.58
C SER A 632 0.01 25.50 11.31
N ARG A 633 0.22 26.42 10.37
CA ARG A 633 0.92 26.11 9.11
C ARG A 633 2.43 25.91 9.28
N PHE A 634 3.01 26.34 10.39
CA PHE A 634 4.40 26.00 10.76
C PHE A 634 4.46 24.60 11.40
N ALA A 635 3.45 24.23 12.20
CA ALA A 635 3.27 22.90 12.75
C ALA A 635 2.98 21.83 11.70
N ASP A 636 2.19 22.14 10.65
CA ASP A 636 1.96 21.24 9.52
C ASP A 636 3.28 20.84 8.84
N ILE A 637 4.17 21.82 8.59
CA ILE A 637 5.48 21.60 7.95
C ILE A 637 6.38 20.76 8.87
N ILE A 638 6.39 21.05 10.18
CA ILE A 638 7.08 20.23 11.18
C ILE A 638 6.61 18.77 11.10
N ALA A 639 5.29 18.53 11.16
CA ALA A 639 4.72 17.19 11.18
C ALA A 639 5.10 16.39 9.92
N LEU A 640 5.13 17.02 8.75
CA LEU A 640 5.58 16.41 7.50
C LEU A 640 7.10 16.12 7.49
N CYS A 641 7.92 16.99 8.08
CA CYS A 641 9.37 16.77 8.14
C CYS A 641 9.78 15.67 9.13
N ILE A 642 9.09 15.52 10.26
CA ILE A 642 9.43 14.55 11.33
C ILE A 642 8.79 13.15 11.16
N GLN A 643 8.25 12.81 9.98
CA GLN A 643 7.64 11.50 9.74
C GLN A 643 8.65 10.35 10.01
N PRO A 644 8.23 9.22 10.62
CA PRO A 644 9.14 8.12 10.94
C PRO A 644 9.79 7.53 9.69
N GLU A 645 9.00 7.31 8.64
CA GLU A 645 9.44 6.77 7.35
C GLU A 645 10.03 7.88 6.47
N PRO A 646 11.23 7.70 5.87
CA PRO A 646 11.87 8.71 5.04
C PRO A 646 11.11 8.98 3.72
N GLU A 647 10.29 8.05 3.25
CA GLU A 647 9.48 8.17 2.04
C GLU A 647 8.40 9.27 2.16
N PHE A 648 7.75 9.40 3.32
CA PHE A 648 6.66 10.35 3.56
C PHE A 648 7.12 11.79 3.82
N ARG A 649 8.42 12.01 4.10
CA ARG A 649 8.98 13.35 4.29
C ARG A 649 9.04 14.09 2.94
N PRO A 650 8.73 15.40 2.86
CA PRO A 650 8.76 16.15 1.60
C PRO A 650 10.20 16.32 1.05
N PRO A 651 10.38 16.69 -0.23
CA PRO A 651 11.60 17.34 -0.71
C PRO A 651 11.75 18.75 -0.12
N MET A 652 12.95 19.31 -0.12
CA MET A 652 13.20 20.59 0.53
C MET A 652 12.63 21.78 -0.26
N SER A 653 12.48 21.66 -1.58
CA SER A 653 11.78 22.65 -2.41
C SER A 653 10.30 22.85 -2.02
N GLU A 654 9.57 21.78 -1.65
CA GLU A 654 8.19 21.88 -1.13
C GLU A 654 8.14 22.58 0.25
N VAL A 655 9.12 22.29 1.11
CA VAL A 655 9.29 22.92 2.43
C VAL A 655 9.58 24.43 2.26
N VAL A 656 10.51 24.79 1.38
CA VAL A 656 10.82 26.17 1.01
C VAL A 656 9.58 26.89 0.47
N GLN A 657 8.85 26.27 -0.46
CA GLN A 657 7.62 26.85 -1.03
C GLN A 657 6.56 27.13 0.06
N SER A 658 6.43 26.23 1.03
CA SER A 658 5.49 26.36 2.15
C SER A 658 5.90 27.48 3.13
N LEU A 659 7.19 27.60 3.44
CA LEU A 659 7.73 28.69 4.28
C LEU A 659 7.67 30.06 3.58
N VAL A 660 7.86 30.13 2.25
CA VAL A 660 7.66 31.37 1.47
C VAL A 660 6.21 31.84 1.55
N ARG A 661 5.23 30.95 1.41
CA ARG A 661 3.79 31.27 1.52
C ARG A 661 3.43 31.86 2.88
N LEU A 662 4.08 31.42 3.97
CA LEU A 662 3.90 31.97 5.31
C LEU A 662 4.42 33.42 5.40
N MET A 663 5.66 33.68 4.98
CA MET A 663 6.25 35.03 5.04
C MET A 663 5.49 36.04 4.16
N GLN A 664 5.06 35.65 2.95
CA GLN A 664 4.33 36.54 2.05
C GLN A 664 3.00 37.01 2.67
N ARG A 665 2.23 36.12 3.29
CA ARG A 665 0.92 36.45 3.86
C ARG A 665 1.02 37.39 5.07
N ALA A 666 2.07 37.28 5.88
CA ALA A 666 2.32 38.20 7.00
C ALA A 666 2.48 39.66 6.54
N SER A 667 3.05 39.91 5.35
CA SER A 667 3.21 41.26 4.80
C SER A 667 1.88 41.93 4.40
N VAL A 668 0.87 41.13 4.02
CA VAL A 668 -0.43 41.63 3.55
C VAL A 668 -1.32 42.08 4.72
N VAL A 669 -1.27 41.37 5.86
CA VAL A 669 -2.08 41.69 7.06
C VAL A 669 -1.75 43.10 7.57
N ARG A 670 -0.47 43.50 7.56
CA ARG A 670 -0.02 44.85 7.97
C ARG A 670 -0.59 46.00 7.13
N ARG A 671 -1.16 45.75 5.95
CA ARG A 671 -1.83 46.78 5.14
C ARG A 671 -3.30 46.98 5.51
N ARG A 672 -4.00 45.90 5.93
CA ARG A 672 -5.43 45.97 6.28
C ARG A 672 -5.69 46.51 7.69
N SER A 673 -4.77 46.30 8.63
CA SER A 673 -4.92 46.78 10.02
C SER A 673 -4.90 48.32 10.18
N ALA A 674 -4.73 49.08 9.10
CA ALA A 674 -4.79 50.54 9.09
C ALA A 674 -6.17 51.09 8.67
N GLU A 675 -7.03 50.27 8.05
CA GLU A 675 -8.29 50.71 7.43
C GLU A 675 -9.53 50.38 8.28
N ASP A 676 -9.43 49.38 9.17
CA ASP A 676 -10.56 48.78 9.92
C ASP A 676 -10.88 49.47 11.27
N LEU A 677 -10.32 50.65 11.54
CA LEU A 677 -10.42 51.34 12.84
C LEU A 677 -11.74 52.12 13.04
N GLY A 678 -12.87 51.54 12.62
CA GLY A 678 -14.18 52.16 12.88
C GLY A 678 -15.40 51.39 12.42
N ILE A 679 -16.09 50.72 13.37
CA ILE A 679 -17.53 50.88 13.69
C ILE A 679 -17.87 50.07 14.96
N SER A 680 -18.89 50.51 15.71
CA SER A 680 -19.20 50.01 17.07
C SER A 680 -20.10 48.78 17.10
N TYR A 681 -19.89 47.93 18.12
CA TYR A 681 -20.85 46.92 18.60
C TYR A 681 -22.19 47.53 19.04
N ARG A 682 -23.25 46.71 18.98
CA ARG A 682 -24.37 46.72 19.93
C ARG A 682 -25.05 45.34 20.02
N THR A 683 -25.57 45.01 21.20
CA THR A 683 -26.23 43.75 21.55
C THR A 683 -27.63 44.00 22.13
N SER A 684 -28.52 43.01 22.04
CA SER A 684 -29.74 42.90 22.87
C SER A 684 -30.30 41.48 22.80
N GLU A 685 -30.70 40.94 23.95
CA GLU A 685 -31.33 39.61 24.10
C GLU A 685 -32.87 39.71 24.01
N HIS A 686 -33.56 38.57 23.83
CA HIS A 686 -34.68 38.18 24.71
C HIS A 686 -35.09 36.71 24.51
N GLU A 687 -35.64 36.11 25.58
CA GLU A 687 -36.04 34.70 25.70
C GLU A 687 -37.51 34.43 25.30
N LEU A 688 -37.91 33.16 25.17
CA LEU A 688 -38.81 32.55 26.17
C LEU A 688 -38.84 31.00 26.19
N MET A 689 -39.49 30.47 27.23
CA MET A 689 -39.57 29.09 27.75
C MET A 689 -40.31 28.07 26.85
N GLY A 690 -40.34 26.75 27.13
CA GLY A 690 -40.00 26.06 28.39
C GLY A 690 -39.79 24.53 28.32
N ARG A 691 -39.78 23.87 29.50
CA ARG A 691 -39.27 22.50 29.74
C ARG A 691 -40.38 21.47 30.18
N PRO A 692 -40.12 20.38 30.96
CA PRO A 692 -40.08 19.00 30.43
C PRO A 692 -40.97 18.00 31.23
N PHE A 693 -40.82 16.67 31.02
CA PHE A 693 -40.41 15.68 32.06
C PHE A 693 -40.41 14.21 31.55
N THR A 694 -40.17 13.23 32.44
CA THR A 694 -39.40 11.99 32.20
C THR A 694 -40.09 10.65 32.57
N PHE A 695 -39.64 9.56 31.91
CA PHE A 695 -39.50 8.16 32.42
C PHE A 695 -40.74 7.32 32.82
N THR A 696 -40.85 6.07 32.31
CA THR A 696 -40.77 4.77 33.06
C THR A 696 -40.93 3.55 32.11
N ASN A 697 -40.78 2.31 32.62
CA ASN A 697 -40.55 1.08 31.82
C ASN A 697 -41.68 0.02 31.96
N GLU A 698 -41.95 -0.75 30.88
CA GLU A 698 -42.28 -2.22 30.82
C GLU A 698 -43.45 -2.82 31.65
N PRO A 699 -43.88 -4.10 31.46
CA PRO A 699 -43.83 -4.99 30.27
C PRO A 699 -45.20 -5.66 29.91
N PHE A 700 -45.30 -6.33 28.74
CA PHE A 700 -45.79 -7.72 28.50
C PHE A 700 -46.38 -7.99 27.10
N SER A 701 -46.19 -9.23 26.63
CA SER A 701 -46.74 -9.86 25.41
C SER A 701 -48.26 -10.20 25.54
N LEU A 702 -49.00 -10.73 24.55
CA LEU A 702 -48.64 -11.59 23.39
C LEU A 702 -49.81 -11.64 22.36
N LEU A 703 -49.51 -12.14 21.16
CA LEU A 703 -50.41 -12.83 20.21
C LEU A 703 -51.36 -12.00 19.32
N PHE A 704 -51.16 -12.10 18.00
CA PHE A 704 -52.25 -12.14 17.01
C PHE A 704 -51.90 -13.10 15.86
N LEU A 705 -52.90 -13.68 15.20
CA LEU A 705 -52.71 -14.78 14.23
C LEU A 705 -52.42 -14.32 12.80
N PHE A 706 -51.83 -15.24 12.03
CA PHE A 706 -51.56 -15.12 10.59
C PHE A 706 -52.82 -14.81 9.77
N LEU A 707 -52.75 -13.72 9.00
CA LEU A 707 -53.35 -13.62 7.67
C LEU A 707 -52.23 -13.20 6.71
N LEU A 708 -51.85 -14.09 5.79
CA LEU A 708 -50.89 -13.77 4.73
C LEU A 708 -51.58 -12.90 3.68
N PRO A 709 -51.17 -11.63 3.45
CA PRO A 709 -51.41 -11.02 2.17
C PRO A 709 -50.55 -11.74 1.14
N VAL A 710 -51.14 -12.15 0.01
CA VAL A 710 -50.35 -12.46 -1.18
C VAL A 710 -49.79 -11.12 -1.65
N VAL A 711 -48.51 -10.87 -1.34
CA VAL A 711 -47.80 -9.68 -1.84
C VAL A 711 -47.60 -9.89 -3.33
N THR A 712 -48.45 -9.24 -4.12
CA THR A 712 -48.17 -9.01 -5.54
C THR A 712 -46.88 -8.19 -5.61
N GLN A 713 -45.79 -8.78 -6.09
CA GLN A 713 -44.55 -8.03 -6.35
C GLN A 713 -44.88 -6.80 -7.19
N GLY A 714 -44.47 -5.63 -6.70
CA GLY A 714 -44.63 -4.39 -7.42
C GLY A 714 -43.77 -4.40 -8.68
N VAL A 715 -44.29 -3.80 -9.75
CA VAL A 715 -43.49 -3.40 -10.89
C VAL A 715 -42.48 -2.34 -10.41
N PHE A 716 -41.21 -2.50 -10.78
CA PHE A 716 -40.15 -1.53 -10.46
C PHE A 716 -40.11 -0.44 -11.54
N ASP A 717 -40.00 0.83 -11.15
CA ASP A 717 -39.82 1.91 -12.12
C ASP A 717 -38.40 1.90 -12.71
N TYR A 718 -38.21 1.14 -13.77
CA TYR A 718 -36.92 1.08 -14.46
C TYR A 718 -36.51 2.42 -15.10
N ARG A 719 -37.46 3.33 -15.37
CA ARG A 719 -37.14 4.65 -15.93
C ARG A 719 -36.48 5.54 -14.88
N ASP A 720 -37.00 5.52 -13.65
CA ASP A 720 -36.34 6.10 -12.47
C ASP A 720 -34.95 5.48 -12.22
N ALA A 721 -34.78 4.17 -12.44
CA ALA A 721 -33.48 3.52 -12.33
C ALA A 721 -32.45 4.01 -13.39
N VAL A 722 -32.85 4.21 -14.65
CA VAL A 722 -31.98 4.82 -15.70
C VAL A 722 -31.56 6.23 -15.30
N ILE A 723 -32.51 7.09 -14.94
CA ILE A 723 -32.26 8.49 -14.58
C ILE A 723 -31.29 8.55 -13.39
N LYS A 724 -31.53 7.74 -12.35
CA LYS A 724 -30.67 7.71 -11.16
C LYS A 724 -29.26 7.23 -11.48
N SER A 725 -29.12 6.16 -12.26
CA SER A 725 -27.81 5.60 -12.64
C SER A 725 -26.87 6.65 -13.26
N LEU A 726 -27.40 7.64 -13.97
CA LEU A 726 -26.61 8.69 -14.61
C LEU A 726 -26.15 9.80 -13.64
N LEU A 727 -26.87 10.01 -12.55
CA LEU A 727 -26.43 10.90 -11.46
C LEU A 727 -25.17 10.36 -10.77
N TYR A 728 -24.95 9.05 -10.71
CA TYR A 728 -23.73 8.50 -10.09
C TYR A 728 -22.47 8.85 -10.89
N PHE A 729 -22.53 8.82 -12.23
CA PHE A 729 -21.41 9.32 -13.04
C PHE A 729 -21.12 10.78 -12.74
N GLU A 730 -22.15 11.65 -12.66
CA GLU A 730 -21.96 13.05 -12.25
C GLU A 730 -21.31 13.17 -10.86
N ALA A 731 -21.68 12.31 -9.91
CA ALA A 731 -21.09 12.27 -8.57
C ALA A 731 -19.59 11.87 -8.58
N GLN A 732 -19.16 11.06 -9.56
CA GLN A 732 -17.76 10.61 -9.73
C GLN A 732 -16.88 11.55 -10.55
N ARG A 733 -17.42 12.61 -11.18
CA ARG A 733 -16.63 13.53 -12.03
C ARG A 733 -15.49 14.19 -11.25
N SER A 734 -14.26 14.09 -11.75
CA SER A 734 -13.10 14.88 -11.34
C SER A 734 -12.91 16.07 -12.28
N GLY A 735 -12.27 17.15 -11.83
CA GLY A 735 -11.97 18.34 -12.62
C GLY A 735 -13.00 19.47 -12.52
N HIS A 736 -13.06 20.30 -13.56
CA HIS A 736 -13.97 21.45 -13.66
C HIS A 736 -15.40 21.01 -14.02
N LEU A 737 -16.17 20.57 -13.03
CA LEU A 737 -17.61 20.26 -13.15
C LEU A 737 -18.38 21.34 -13.95
N PRO A 738 -19.33 20.96 -14.83
CA PRO A 738 -20.08 21.90 -15.65
C PRO A 738 -21.20 22.59 -14.85
N TYR A 739 -21.63 23.78 -15.31
CA TYR A 739 -22.60 24.61 -14.60
C TYR A 739 -24.02 24.00 -14.53
N ASN A 740 -24.35 23.07 -15.44
CA ASN A 740 -25.62 22.35 -15.53
C ASN A 740 -25.62 21.00 -14.77
N GLN A 741 -24.56 20.68 -14.02
CA GLN A 741 -24.47 19.44 -13.25
C GLN A 741 -25.64 19.29 -12.26
N ARG A 742 -26.37 18.16 -12.36
CA ARG A 742 -27.52 17.79 -11.52
C ARG A 742 -27.09 17.39 -10.11
N VAL A 743 -25.91 16.79 -9.95
CA VAL A 743 -25.33 16.47 -8.64
C VAL A 743 -24.70 17.71 -7.98
N THR A 744 -25.55 18.49 -7.31
CA THR A 744 -25.20 19.80 -6.74
C THR A 744 -24.31 19.75 -5.51
N TRP A 745 -24.20 18.61 -4.80
CA TRP A 745 -23.36 18.50 -3.59
C TRP A 745 -21.86 18.37 -3.87
N ARG A 746 -21.47 18.02 -5.10
CA ARG A 746 -20.08 18.02 -5.58
C ARG A 746 -19.57 19.42 -5.96
N GLY A 747 -18.25 19.60 -5.92
CA GLY A 747 -17.53 20.80 -6.37
C GLY A 747 -16.33 20.46 -7.25
N HIS A 748 -15.63 21.50 -7.71
CA HIS A 748 -14.44 21.34 -8.56
C HIS A 748 -13.28 20.72 -7.76
N SER A 749 -12.65 19.67 -8.30
CA SER A 749 -11.62 18.87 -7.62
C SER A 749 -10.53 18.42 -8.61
N GLY A 750 -9.34 18.01 -8.14
CA GLY A 750 -8.27 17.51 -9.03
C GLY A 750 -7.82 18.51 -10.09
N LEU A 751 -7.78 19.81 -9.74
CA LEU A 751 -7.56 20.92 -10.68
C LEU A 751 -6.09 21.14 -11.08
N THR A 752 -5.17 20.38 -10.49
CA THR A 752 -3.74 20.38 -10.81
C THR A 752 -3.26 19.02 -11.32
N ASP A 753 -4.18 18.11 -11.65
CA ASP A 753 -3.87 16.76 -12.13
C ASP A 753 -2.96 16.81 -13.37
N GLY A 754 -1.73 16.31 -13.23
CA GLY A 754 -0.69 16.31 -14.28
C GLY A 754 0.16 17.59 -14.40
N LEU A 755 -0.24 18.69 -13.74
CA LEU A 755 0.37 20.02 -13.92
C LEU A 755 1.87 20.02 -13.63
N ASP A 756 2.28 19.39 -12.53
CA ASP A 756 3.69 19.30 -12.09
C ASP A 756 4.57 18.45 -13.03
N GLN A 757 3.93 17.74 -13.97
CA GLN A 757 4.57 16.90 -14.99
C GLN A 757 4.36 17.46 -16.41
N GLY A 758 3.88 18.71 -16.53
CA GLY A 758 3.76 19.44 -17.79
C GLY A 758 2.60 19.00 -18.68
N VAL A 759 1.60 18.32 -18.13
CA VAL A 759 0.45 17.77 -18.88
C VAL A 759 -0.88 18.15 -18.23
N ASP A 760 -1.89 18.51 -19.03
CA ASP A 760 -3.25 18.68 -18.52
C ASP A 760 -3.91 17.30 -18.43
N LEU A 761 -4.10 16.80 -17.21
CA LEU A 761 -4.89 15.60 -16.91
C LEU A 761 -6.12 15.93 -16.06
N VAL A 762 -6.58 17.17 -16.05
CA VAL A 762 -7.77 17.62 -15.30
C VAL A 762 -9.03 17.10 -15.98
N GLY A 763 -9.90 16.43 -15.23
CA GLY A 763 -11.09 15.74 -15.79
C GLY A 763 -11.11 14.25 -15.43
N GLY A 764 -11.97 13.50 -16.13
CA GLY A 764 -12.13 12.05 -15.93
C GLY A 764 -12.96 11.73 -14.69
N TYR A 765 -12.96 10.47 -14.29
CA TYR A 765 -13.71 9.95 -13.14
C TYR A 765 -12.79 9.55 -11.99
N TYR A 766 -13.29 9.66 -10.77
CA TYR A 766 -12.78 8.87 -9.65
C TYR A 766 -13.34 7.45 -9.73
N ASP A 767 -12.54 6.47 -9.35
CA ASP A 767 -12.83 5.06 -9.61
C ASP A 767 -13.99 4.53 -8.76
N ALA A 768 -13.84 4.63 -7.43
CA ALA A 768 -14.72 4.03 -6.45
C ALA A 768 -15.04 5.01 -5.29
N GLY A 769 -14.85 4.60 -4.03
CA GLY A 769 -15.02 5.45 -2.86
C GLY A 769 -13.88 6.45 -2.60
N ASP A 770 -12.87 6.49 -3.47
CA ASP A 770 -11.59 7.20 -3.36
C ASP A 770 -11.48 8.38 -4.34
N HIS A 771 -10.27 8.91 -4.53
CA HIS A 771 -9.99 9.99 -5.49
C HIS A 771 -8.84 9.66 -6.46
N VAL A 772 -8.43 8.41 -6.56
CA VAL A 772 -7.50 7.93 -7.58
C VAL A 772 -8.23 7.85 -8.92
N LYS A 773 -7.50 8.06 -10.01
CA LYS A 773 -8.01 7.90 -11.38
C LYS A 773 -7.31 6.71 -12.04
N PHE A 774 -7.75 5.50 -11.72
CA PHE A 774 -7.22 4.26 -12.31
C PHE A 774 -7.71 4.10 -13.77
N GLY A 775 -6.78 4.07 -14.72
CA GLY A 775 -7.11 4.10 -16.15
C GLY A 775 -7.81 2.85 -16.67
N LEU A 776 -7.42 1.66 -16.19
CA LEU A 776 -7.99 0.37 -16.65
C LEU A 776 -9.49 0.20 -16.30
N PRO A 777 -9.93 0.30 -15.03
CA PRO A 777 -11.35 0.23 -14.69
C PRO A 777 -12.16 1.40 -15.25
N MET A 778 -11.57 2.60 -15.36
CA MET A 778 -12.23 3.74 -16.02
C MET A 778 -12.44 3.49 -17.52
N ALA A 779 -11.46 2.91 -18.22
CA ALA A 779 -11.60 2.57 -19.64
C ALA A 779 -12.70 1.50 -19.82
N PHE A 780 -12.69 0.42 -19.03
CA PHE A 780 -13.73 -0.60 -19.05
C PHE A 780 -15.13 -0.04 -18.76
N THR A 781 -15.24 0.88 -17.80
CA THR A 781 -16.48 1.62 -17.51
C THR A 781 -17.03 2.31 -18.75
N ILE A 782 -16.18 3.03 -19.48
CA ILE A 782 -16.59 3.77 -20.68
C ILE A 782 -16.90 2.82 -21.84
N THR A 783 -16.16 1.72 -22.02
CA THR A 783 -16.51 0.70 -23.02
C THR A 783 -17.86 0.05 -22.72
N MET A 784 -18.14 -0.30 -21.45
CA MET A 784 -19.40 -0.91 -21.05
C MET A 784 -20.60 0.05 -21.12
N LEU A 785 -20.41 1.33 -20.77
CA LEU A 785 -21.44 2.35 -20.92
C LEU A 785 -21.71 2.66 -22.40
N ALA A 786 -20.65 2.77 -23.23
CA ALA A 786 -20.80 2.94 -24.66
C ALA A 786 -21.46 1.72 -25.31
N TRP A 787 -21.11 0.49 -24.89
CA TRP A 787 -21.74 -0.72 -25.40
C TRP A 787 -23.22 -0.79 -25.03
N SER A 788 -23.57 -0.56 -23.75
CA SER A 788 -24.98 -0.59 -23.32
C SER A 788 -25.82 0.49 -24.02
N THR A 789 -25.21 1.62 -24.36
CA THR A 789 -25.84 2.67 -25.17
C THR A 789 -25.96 2.31 -26.66
N ILE A 790 -25.03 1.54 -27.23
CA ILE A 790 -25.09 1.09 -28.63
C ILE A 790 -26.18 0.03 -28.84
N GLU A 791 -26.38 -0.86 -27.85
CA GLU A 791 -27.38 -1.95 -27.94
C GLU A 791 -28.81 -1.46 -27.66
N TYR A 792 -28.98 -0.44 -26.80
CA TYR A 792 -30.28 0.03 -26.30
C TYR A 792 -30.52 1.53 -26.55
N ALA A 793 -30.01 2.04 -27.68
CA ALA A 793 -30.02 3.47 -28.01
C ALA A 793 -31.44 4.06 -28.09
N ASP A 794 -32.38 3.30 -28.66
CA ASP A 794 -33.77 3.75 -28.86
C ASP A 794 -34.54 3.72 -27.52
N GLU A 795 -34.38 2.66 -26.70
CA GLU A 795 -34.98 2.58 -25.36
C GLU A 795 -34.44 3.67 -24.41
N ILE A 796 -33.14 3.98 -24.48
CA ILE A 796 -32.53 5.09 -23.74
C ILE A 796 -33.06 6.44 -24.24
N THR A 797 -33.31 6.59 -25.54
CA THR A 797 -33.90 7.81 -26.12
C THR A 797 -35.33 8.01 -25.64
N GLU A 798 -36.15 6.96 -25.60
CA GLU A 798 -37.51 7.01 -25.05
C GLU A 798 -37.54 7.24 -23.54
N SER A 799 -36.53 6.76 -22.80
CA SER A 799 -36.37 7.12 -21.38
C SER A 799 -36.14 8.64 -21.19
N GLY A 800 -35.62 9.34 -22.22
CA GLY A 800 -35.34 10.78 -22.21
C GLY A 800 -33.92 11.16 -21.75
N GLU A 801 -33.06 10.19 -21.45
CA GLU A 801 -31.74 10.43 -20.83
C GLU A 801 -30.55 10.36 -21.82
N PHE A 802 -30.78 10.09 -23.11
CA PHE A 802 -29.72 9.83 -24.10
C PHE A 802 -28.60 10.89 -24.14
N GLU A 803 -28.94 12.19 -24.04
CA GLU A 803 -27.92 13.25 -24.00
C GLU A 803 -27.06 13.21 -22.72
N HIS A 804 -27.64 12.87 -21.55
CA HIS A 804 -26.87 12.69 -20.32
C HIS A 804 -25.95 11.45 -20.39
N VAL A 805 -26.38 10.40 -21.09
CA VAL A 805 -25.53 9.23 -21.39
C VAL A 805 -24.35 9.63 -22.28
N LEU A 806 -24.61 10.40 -23.34
CA LEU A 806 -23.54 10.94 -24.19
C LEU A 806 -22.60 11.87 -23.40
N GLU A 807 -23.10 12.74 -22.51
CA GLU A 807 -22.26 13.56 -21.63
C GLU A 807 -21.35 12.71 -20.73
N ALA A 808 -21.86 11.61 -20.17
CA ALA A 808 -21.08 10.71 -19.32
C ALA A 808 -19.96 10.00 -20.10
N ILE A 809 -20.28 9.46 -21.28
CA ILE A 809 -19.28 8.86 -22.19
C ILE A 809 -18.26 9.91 -22.65
N LYS A 810 -18.71 11.14 -22.94
CA LYS A 810 -17.82 12.24 -23.34
C LYS A 810 -16.84 12.60 -22.23
N TRP A 811 -17.28 12.66 -20.98
CA TRP A 811 -16.43 13.05 -19.84
C TRP A 811 -15.23 12.13 -19.63
N GLY A 812 -15.42 10.81 -19.78
CA GLY A 812 -14.33 9.84 -19.74
C GLY A 812 -13.44 9.91 -20.99
N THR A 813 -14.04 10.04 -22.18
CA THR A 813 -13.28 10.05 -23.42
C THR A 813 -12.47 11.35 -23.66
N ASP A 814 -12.95 12.51 -23.20
CA ASP A 814 -12.17 13.75 -23.16
C ASP A 814 -10.90 13.58 -22.30
N TYR A 815 -11.02 12.87 -21.17
CA TYR A 815 -9.87 12.55 -20.32
C TYR A 815 -8.92 11.55 -20.97
N PHE A 816 -9.40 10.55 -21.71
CA PHE A 816 -8.53 9.63 -22.47
C PHE A 816 -7.77 10.32 -23.61
N ILE A 817 -8.39 11.31 -24.28
CA ILE A 817 -7.70 12.16 -25.27
C ILE A 817 -6.56 12.94 -24.60
N LYS A 818 -6.79 13.52 -23.41
CA LYS A 818 -5.75 14.18 -22.61
C LYS A 818 -4.63 13.21 -22.16
N ALA A 819 -5.00 12.03 -21.68
CA ALA A 819 -4.07 11.01 -21.22
C ALA A 819 -3.21 10.42 -22.35
N HIS A 820 -3.72 10.36 -23.58
CA HIS A 820 -2.98 9.91 -24.76
C HIS A 820 -2.22 11.07 -25.44
N THR A 821 -1.16 11.54 -24.79
CA THR A 821 -0.38 12.72 -25.25
C THR A 821 0.46 12.50 -26.51
N HIS A 822 0.93 11.28 -26.75
CA HIS A 822 1.76 10.91 -27.90
C HIS A 822 1.46 9.47 -28.34
N PRO A 823 1.66 9.07 -29.61
CA PRO A 823 1.22 7.77 -30.15
C PRO A 823 1.73 6.50 -29.45
N ASN A 824 2.73 6.59 -28.56
CA ASN A 824 3.21 5.48 -27.73
C ASN A 824 3.40 5.93 -26.26
N VAL A 825 2.54 6.84 -25.75
CA VAL A 825 2.58 7.36 -24.36
C VAL A 825 1.17 7.56 -23.84
N PHE A 826 0.82 6.86 -22.76
CA PHE A 826 -0.50 6.96 -22.11
C PHE A 826 -0.38 7.15 -20.60
N TRP A 827 -1.06 8.17 -20.05
CA TRP A 827 -1.12 8.44 -18.61
C TRP A 827 -2.18 7.54 -17.94
N ALA A 828 -1.76 6.33 -17.55
CA ALA A 828 -2.62 5.27 -17.04
C ALA A 828 -3.14 5.50 -15.59
N GLN A 829 -2.56 6.40 -14.81
CA GLN A 829 -3.08 6.73 -13.46
C GLN A 829 -2.76 8.17 -13.04
N VAL A 830 -3.63 8.78 -12.21
CA VAL A 830 -3.36 10.02 -11.46
C VAL A 830 -3.80 9.87 -10.01
N GLY A 831 -2.93 10.26 -9.08
CA GLY A 831 -3.04 9.97 -7.65
C GLY A 831 -2.29 8.69 -7.30
N ASP A 832 -1.52 8.72 -6.20
CA ASP A 832 -0.96 7.51 -5.61
C ASP A 832 -1.98 6.84 -4.69
N GLY A 833 -2.19 5.53 -4.86
CA GLY A 833 -3.24 4.79 -4.15
C GLY A 833 -3.02 4.75 -2.64
N SER A 834 -1.79 4.52 -2.20
CA SER A 834 -1.48 4.38 -0.77
C SER A 834 -1.72 5.68 0.00
N SER A 835 -1.28 6.81 -0.56
CA SER A 835 -1.46 8.13 0.05
C SER A 835 -2.88 8.67 -0.06
N ASP A 836 -3.63 8.37 -1.13
CA ASP A 836 -5.06 8.71 -1.19
C ASP A 836 -5.90 7.84 -0.24
N HIS A 837 -5.52 6.56 -0.10
CA HIS A 837 -6.21 5.62 0.79
C HIS A 837 -5.86 5.82 2.28
N TYR A 838 -4.79 6.53 2.59
CA TYR A 838 -4.46 7.04 3.93
C TYR A 838 -5.36 8.21 4.38
N CYS A 839 -6.10 8.87 3.47
CA CYS A 839 -6.89 10.07 3.77
C CYS A 839 -8.40 9.90 3.50
N TRP A 840 -9.24 10.50 4.34
CA TRP A 840 -10.71 10.50 4.17
C TRP A 840 -11.28 11.92 3.94
N GLN A 841 -10.64 12.66 3.04
CA GLN A 841 -11.01 14.05 2.72
C GLN A 841 -12.19 14.13 1.75
N ARG A 842 -12.61 15.36 1.43
CA ARG A 842 -13.43 15.63 0.24
C ARG A 842 -12.54 15.70 -1.01
N PRO A 843 -13.06 15.37 -2.22
CA PRO A 843 -12.35 15.64 -3.47
C PRO A 843 -11.90 17.11 -3.58
N GLU A 844 -12.72 18.02 -3.07
CA GLU A 844 -12.50 19.47 -3.09
C GLU A 844 -11.44 19.94 -2.06
N ASP A 845 -11.09 19.11 -1.07
CA ASP A 845 -10.09 19.38 -0.02
C ASP A 845 -8.79 18.55 -0.15
N MET A 846 -8.63 17.73 -1.21
CA MET A 846 -7.49 16.81 -1.32
C MET A 846 -6.13 17.49 -1.11
N THR A 847 -5.36 16.96 -0.16
CA THR A 847 -3.95 17.31 0.06
C THR A 847 -2.98 16.17 -0.24
N THR A 848 -3.48 15.07 -0.82
CA THR A 848 -2.71 13.87 -1.18
C THR A 848 -1.88 14.09 -2.45
N PRO A 849 -0.68 13.47 -2.60
CA PRO A 849 0.13 13.59 -3.81
C PRO A 849 -0.58 13.11 -5.09
N ARG A 850 -1.01 14.05 -5.93
CA ARG A 850 -1.73 13.76 -7.19
C ARG A 850 -0.79 13.50 -8.38
N ARG A 851 0.30 12.78 -8.14
CA ARG A 851 1.28 12.37 -9.15
C ARG A 851 0.61 11.55 -10.25
N ALA A 852 0.97 11.83 -11.49
CA ALA A 852 0.54 11.08 -12.66
C ALA A 852 1.58 10.02 -13.04
N TYR A 853 1.09 8.88 -13.51
CA TYR A 853 1.89 7.73 -13.92
C TYR A 853 1.55 7.36 -15.35
N LYS A 854 2.58 7.15 -16.17
CA LYS A 854 2.45 6.81 -17.58
C LYS A 854 3.12 5.48 -17.91
N ILE A 855 2.62 4.88 -18.98
CA ILE A 855 3.27 3.81 -19.73
C ILE A 855 3.73 4.36 -21.07
N ASP A 856 4.81 3.79 -21.59
CA ASP A 856 5.47 4.19 -22.83
C ASP A 856 6.15 2.98 -23.51
N ALA A 857 6.93 3.24 -24.57
CA ALA A 857 7.65 2.19 -25.31
C ALA A 857 8.69 1.45 -24.45
N GLU A 858 9.22 2.12 -23.43
CA GLU A 858 10.20 1.61 -22.47
C GLU A 858 9.54 0.90 -21.28
N ASN A 859 8.34 1.33 -20.87
CA ASN A 859 7.57 0.81 -19.74
C ASN A 859 6.12 0.50 -20.20
N PRO A 860 5.87 -0.61 -20.91
CA PRO A 860 4.60 -0.80 -21.61
C PRO A 860 3.44 -1.26 -20.71
N GLY A 861 2.22 -1.17 -21.23
CA GLY A 861 1.01 -1.64 -20.55
C GLY A 861 -0.11 -1.88 -21.55
N SER A 862 -0.11 -3.07 -22.14
CA SER A 862 -0.91 -3.41 -23.32
C SER A 862 -2.41 -3.41 -23.03
N GLU A 863 -2.81 -3.92 -21.87
CA GLU A 863 -4.20 -4.07 -21.43
C GLU A 863 -4.90 -2.72 -21.27
N VAL A 864 -4.27 -1.76 -20.58
CA VAL A 864 -4.90 -0.46 -20.29
C VAL A 864 -5.00 0.42 -21.54
N VAL A 865 -4.05 0.35 -22.48
CA VAL A 865 -4.20 1.07 -23.77
C VAL A 865 -5.15 0.38 -24.73
N ALA A 866 -5.24 -0.95 -24.72
CA ALA A 866 -6.18 -1.68 -25.54
C ALA A 866 -7.62 -1.50 -25.03
N GLU A 867 -7.87 -1.54 -23.71
CA GLU A 867 -9.19 -1.18 -23.15
C GLU A 867 -9.53 0.29 -23.42
N THR A 868 -8.56 1.21 -23.33
CA THR A 868 -8.79 2.62 -23.71
C THR A 868 -9.10 2.76 -25.21
N ALA A 869 -8.45 1.97 -26.07
CA ALA A 869 -8.76 1.91 -27.50
C ALA A 869 -10.17 1.35 -27.76
N ALA A 870 -10.60 0.33 -27.00
CA ALA A 870 -11.96 -0.21 -27.04
C ALA A 870 -12.99 0.86 -26.64
N ALA A 871 -12.76 1.56 -25.52
CA ALA A 871 -13.62 2.65 -25.02
C ALA A 871 -13.80 3.77 -26.06
N LEU A 872 -12.69 4.26 -26.63
CA LEU A 872 -12.68 5.31 -27.65
C LEU A 872 -13.33 4.84 -28.96
N ALA A 873 -13.06 3.61 -29.39
CA ALA A 873 -13.67 3.04 -30.60
C ALA A 873 -15.19 2.83 -30.44
N ALA A 874 -15.66 2.32 -29.29
CA ALA A 874 -17.07 2.20 -28.96
C ALA A 874 -17.75 3.58 -28.96
N ALA A 875 -17.22 4.54 -28.21
CA ALA A 875 -17.73 5.91 -28.17
C ALA A 875 -17.79 6.57 -29.57
N SER A 876 -16.83 6.30 -30.46
CA SER A 876 -16.81 6.83 -31.83
C SER A 876 -18.04 6.45 -32.67
N ILE A 877 -18.71 5.34 -32.34
CA ILE A 877 -19.91 4.87 -33.02
C ILE A 877 -21.10 5.78 -32.67
N LEU A 878 -21.26 6.11 -31.39
CA LEU A 878 -22.35 6.94 -30.86
C LEU A 878 -22.27 8.38 -31.38
N PHE A 879 -21.09 9.01 -31.27
CA PHE A 879 -20.89 10.38 -31.75
C PHE A 879 -20.90 10.53 -33.27
N ARG A 880 -20.96 9.45 -34.05
CA ARG A 880 -20.87 9.47 -35.53
C ARG A 880 -21.93 10.34 -36.20
N LYS A 881 -23.14 10.43 -35.62
CA LYS A 881 -24.25 11.25 -36.14
C LYS A 881 -24.25 12.66 -35.53
N SER A 882 -24.08 12.77 -34.21
CA SER A 882 -24.22 14.03 -33.46
C SER A 882 -22.97 14.92 -33.51
N ASN A 883 -21.77 14.33 -33.50
CA ASN A 883 -20.50 15.04 -33.62
C ASN A 883 -19.48 14.24 -34.45
N PRO A 884 -19.58 14.27 -35.80
CA PRO A 884 -18.70 13.51 -36.69
C PRO A 884 -17.21 13.84 -36.53
N HIS A 885 -16.87 15.07 -36.12
CA HIS A 885 -15.49 15.48 -35.89
C HIS A 885 -14.91 14.82 -34.64
N TYR A 886 -15.64 14.87 -33.52
CA TYR A 886 -15.25 14.17 -32.28
C TYR A 886 -15.21 12.65 -32.50
N SER A 887 -16.16 12.08 -33.23
CA SER A 887 -16.14 10.66 -33.66
C SER A 887 -14.82 10.27 -34.36
N HIS A 888 -14.33 11.10 -35.30
CA HIS A 888 -13.04 10.84 -35.97
C HIS A 888 -11.83 11.02 -35.03
N LEU A 889 -11.87 12.00 -34.13
CA LEU A 889 -10.81 12.22 -33.14
C LEU A 889 -10.67 11.01 -32.19
N LEU A 890 -11.79 10.56 -31.60
CA LEU A 890 -11.86 9.35 -30.77
C LEU A 890 -11.25 8.15 -31.51
N LEU A 891 -11.67 7.93 -32.76
CA LEU A 891 -11.22 6.82 -33.57
C LEU A 891 -9.73 6.88 -33.91
N HIS A 892 -9.17 8.07 -34.15
CA HIS A 892 -7.74 8.27 -34.36
C HIS A 892 -6.91 7.89 -33.12
N HIS A 893 -7.29 8.39 -31.93
CA HIS A 893 -6.62 8.01 -30.68
C HIS A 893 -6.79 6.50 -30.38
N ALA A 894 -7.94 5.90 -30.68
CA ALA A 894 -8.18 4.47 -30.52
C ALA A 894 -7.25 3.60 -31.39
N GLN A 895 -7.11 3.96 -32.67
CA GLN A 895 -6.25 3.22 -33.61
C GLN A 895 -4.78 3.26 -33.17
N GLN A 896 -4.29 4.42 -32.73
CA GLN A 896 -2.93 4.58 -32.22
C GLN A 896 -2.69 3.82 -30.90
N LEU A 897 -3.61 3.87 -29.93
CA LEU A 897 -3.46 3.14 -28.66
C LEU A 897 -3.46 1.62 -28.85
N PHE A 898 -4.27 1.10 -29.79
CA PHE A 898 -4.23 -0.30 -30.17
C PHE A 898 -2.89 -0.67 -30.85
N GLU A 899 -2.41 0.15 -31.79
CA GLU A 899 -1.12 -0.08 -32.46
C GLU A 899 0.08 0.06 -31.50
N PHE A 900 -0.04 0.85 -30.42
CA PHE A 900 0.92 0.89 -29.30
C PHE A 900 0.88 -0.39 -28.46
N GLY A 901 -0.29 -0.79 -27.96
CA GLY A 901 -0.45 -1.98 -27.11
C GLY A 901 -0.10 -3.30 -27.81
N ASP A 902 -0.45 -3.44 -29.10
CA ASP A 902 -0.12 -4.65 -29.86
C ASP A 902 1.39 -4.79 -30.13
N LYS A 903 2.10 -3.66 -30.24
CA LYS A 903 3.51 -3.58 -30.60
C LYS A 903 4.44 -3.70 -29.39
N TYR A 904 4.07 -3.13 -28.24
CA TYR A 904 4.87 -3.13 -27.01
C TYR A 904 4.17 -3.95 -25.93
N ARG A 905 4.21 -5.28 -26.11
CA ARG A 905 3.41 -6.21 -25.29
C ARG A 905 4.05 -6.54 -23.94
N GLU A 906 3.57 -5.89 -22.89
CA GLU A 906 3.80 -6.28 -21.48
C GLU A 906 2.59 -5.94 -20.60
N LYS A 907 2.47 -6.57 -19.42
CA LYS A 907 1.47 -6.20 -18.40
C LYS A 907 1.79 -4.84 -17.79
N TYR A 908 0.79 -3.96 -17.70
CA TYR A 908 0.95 -2.59 -17.18
C TYR A 908 1.36 -2.56 -15.70
N ASP A 909 1.01 -3.59 -14.93
CA ASP A 909 1.30 -3.67 -13.50
C ASP A 909 2.77 -4.02 -13.19
N LYS A 910 3.52 -4.55 -14.15
CA LYS A 910 4.98 -4.68 -14.07
C LYS A 910 5.67 -3.34 -14.25
N SER A 911 5.18 -2.53 -15.19
CA SER A 911 5.68 -1.19 -15.50
C SER A 911 5.30 -0.18 -14.41
N LEU A 912 4.08 -0.29 -13.88
CA LEU A 912 3.53 0.56 -12.82
C LEU A 912 3.25 -0.27 -11.56
N GLY A 913 4.30 -0.67 -10.86
CA GLY A 913 4.19 -1.52 -9.66
C GLY A 913 3.23 -1.02 -8.57
N ILE A 914 2.94 0.29 -8.54
CA ILE A 914 1.94 0.92 -7.66
C ILE A 914 0.51 0.40 -7.86
N VAL A 915 0.15 -0.14 -9.02
CA VAL A 915 -1.25 -0.57 -9.30
C VAL A 915 -1.57 -1.94 -8.70
N LYS A 916 -0.54 -2.73 -8.33
CA LYS A 916 -0.69 -4.14 -7.92
C LYS A 916 -1.53 -4.34 -6.66
N GLY A 917 -1.61 -3.34 -5.79
CA GLY A 917 -2.47 -3.38 -4.59
C GLY A 917 -3.96 -3.10 -4.85
N TYR A 918 -4.33 -2.77 -6.10
CA TYR A 918 -5.66 -2.24 -6.44
C TYR A 918 -6.24 -2.93 -7.68
N TYR A 919 -5.57 -2.76 -8.81
CA TYR A 919 -5.98 -3.22 -10.13
C TYR A 919 -4.83 -3.99 -10.82
N PRO A 920 -4.31 -5.08 -10.22
CA PRO A 920 -3.29 -5.91 -10.86
C PRO A 920 -3.82 -6.54 -12.14
N SER A 921 -2.95 -6.71 -13.14
CA SER A 921 -3.29 -7.49 -14.31
C SER A 921 -3.22 -8.96 -13.92
N THR A 922 -4.36 -9.63 -13.85
CA THR A 922 -4.43 -11.06 -13.52
C THR A 922 -4.50 -11.86 -14.82
N SER A 923 -5.51 -11.59 -15.66
CA SER A 923 -5.71 -12.17 -17.00
C SER A 923 -4.47 -12.09 -17.92
N GLY A 924 -3.82 -10.93 -17.95
CA GLY A 924 -2.80 -10.60 -18.95
C GLY A 924 -3.17 -9.36 -19.74
N TYR A 925 -3.21 -9.51 -21.07
CA TYR A 925 -3.60 -8.46 -22.01
C TYR A 925 -4.19 -9.03 -23.32
N GLY A 926 -4.38 -10.35 -23.38
CA GLY A 926 -4.72 -11.04 -24.63
C GLY A 926 -6.16 -10.76 -25.04
N ASP A 927 -7.05 -10.76 -24.05
CA ASP A 927 -8.45 -10.44 -24.19
C ASP A 927 -8.68 -8.97 -24.51
N GLU A 928 -7.95 -8.02 -23.90
CA GLU A 928 -8.05 -6.58 -24.23
C GLU A 928 -7.61 -6.31 -25.67
N LEU A 929 -6.56 -6.97 -26.17
CA LEU A 929 -6.15 -6.84 -27.57
C LEU A 929 -7.20 -7.39 -28.54
N LEU A 930 -7.84 -8.52 -28.23
CA LEU A 930 -8.94 -9.06 -29.06
C LEU A 930 -10.21 -8.18 -28.97
N TRP A 931 -10.48 -7.62 -27.80
CA TRP A 931 -11.59 -6.72 -27.48
C TRP A 931 -11.47 -5.39 -28.21
N ALA A 932 -10.31 -4.73 -28.12
CA ALA A 932 -9.97 -3.54 -28.88
C ALA A 932 -10.05 -3.80 -30.40
N GLY A 933 -9.57 -4.96 -30.85
CA GLY A 933 -9.71 -5.39 -32.25
C GLY A 933 -11.16 -5.47 -32.71
N PHE A 934 -12.06 -6.11 -31.94
CA PHE A 934 -13.48 -6.16 -32.29
C PHE A 934 -14.16 -4.79 -32.24
N TRP A 935 -13.84 -3.93 -31.27
CA TRP A 935 -14.39 -2.58 -31.20
C TRP A 935 -13.92 -1.69 -32.35
N LEU A 936 -12.64 -1.76 -32.71
CA LEU A 936 -12.10 -1.10 -33.89
C LEU A 936 -12.71 -1.65 -35.18
N TYR A 937 -13.00 -2.96 -35.28
CA TYR A 937 -13.76 -3.50 -36.41
C TYR A 937 -15.20 -2.97 -36.45
N LYS A 938 -15.97 -3.06 -35.36
CA LYS A 938 -17.37 -2.59 -35.30
C LYS A 938 -17.48 -1.09 -35.61
N ALA A 939 -16.46 -0.30 -35.23
CA ALA A 939 -16.34 1.11 -35.55
C ALA A 939 -15.93 1.37 -37.02
N THR A 940 -14.84 0.77 -37.51
CA THR A 940 -14.24 1.10 -38.82
C THR A 940 -14.82 0.34 -40.01
N ARG A 941 -15.28 -0.90 -39.79
CA ARG A 941 -15.47 -1.94 -40.84
C ARG A 941 -14.24 -2.17 -41.72
N ALA A 942 -13.04 -1.90 -41.19
CA ALA A 942 -11.78 -2.22 -41.86
C ALA A 942 -11.34 -3.65 -41.51
N GLU A 943 -11.35 -4.54 -42.50
CA GLU A 943 -11.11 -5.98 -42.31
C GLU A 943 -9.79 -6.31 -41.60
N LYS A 944 -8.76 -5.45 -41.67
CA LYS A 944 -7.49 -5.61 -40.93
C LYS A 944 -7.67 -5.87 -39.42
N TYR A 945 -8.76 -5.39 -38.82
CA TYR A 945 -9.07 -5.62 -37.40
C TYR A 945 -9.81 -6.95 -37.17
N LEU A 946 -10.67 -7.39 -38.10
CA LEU A 946 -11.26 -8.73 -38.05
C LEU A 946 -10.19 -9.80 -38.30
N ASP A 947 -9.36 -9.62 -39.34
CA ASP A 947 -8.17 -10.43 -39.63
C ASP A 947 -7.30 -10.60 -38.38
N TYR A 948 -7.00 -9.51 -37.67
CA TYR A 948 -6.21 -9.55 -36.43
C TYR A 948 -6.84 -10.46 -35.38
N VAL A 949 -8.13 -10.29 -35.11
CA VAL A 949 -8.86 -11.03 -34.06
C VAL A 949 -9.04 -12.50 -34.43
N ILE A 950 -9.32 -12.80 -35.71
CA ILE A 950 -9.44 -14.17 -36.23
C ILE A 950 -8.09 -14.88 -36.20
N LYS A 951 -7.01 -14.23 -36.66
CA LYS A 951 -5.65 -14.78 -36.67
C LYS A 951 -5.08 -15.02 -35.28
N ASN A 952 -5.40 -14.14 -34.31
CA ASN A 952 -4.93 -14.27 -32.93
C ASN A 952 -5.89 -15.05 -32.01
N ALA A 953 -6.99 -15.60 -32.55
CA ALA A 953 -8.08 -16.17 -31.75
C ALA A 953 -7.65 -17.26 -30.77
N TYR A 954 -6.63 -18.06 -31.10
CA TYR A 954 -6.10 -19.09 -30.20
C TYR A 954 -4.85 -18.63 -29.42
N THR A 955 -4.00 -17.79 -30.02
CA THR A 955 -2.75 -17.31 -29.40
C THR A 955 -3.00 -16.30 -28.28
N LEU A 956 -4.10 -15.56 -28.35
CA LEU A 956 -4.58 -14.62 -27.32
C LEU A 956 -5.83 -15.17 -26.60
N GLY A 957 -5.97 -16.49 -26.48
CA GLY A 957 -7.00 -17.14 -25.65
C GLY A 957 -8.45 -17.13 -26.17
N GLY A 958 -8.86 -16.13 -26.97
CA GLY A 958 -10.24 -15.84 -27.36
C GLY A 958 -11.17 -17.02 -27.73
N ALA A 959 -10.75 -17.85 -28.68
CA ALA A 959 -11.45 -19.07 -29.12
C ALA A 959 -10.88 -20.36 -28.49
N GLY A 960 -9.83 -20.25 -27.68
CA GLY A 960 -9.27 -21.34 -26.89
C GLY A 960 -10.04 -21.54 -25.58
N TRP A 961 -10.03 -20.51 -24.73
CA TRP A 961 -10.43 -20.59 -23.33
C TRP A 961 -11.94 -20.58 -23.13
N LYS A 962 -12.36 -21.26 -22.06
CA LYS A 962 -13.74 -21.30 -21.57
C LYS A 962 -13.74 -20.60 -20.21
N ILE A 963 -14.65 -19.65 -20.00
CA ILE A 963 -14.63 -18.79 -18.81
C ILE A 963 -16.03 -18.64 -18.21
N SER A 964 -16.08 -18.29 -16.93
CA SER A 964 -17.29 -18.00 -16.14
C SER A 964 -17.23 -16.61 -15.49
N GLU A 965 -16.33 -15.75 -15.96
CA GLU A 965 -16.07 -14.40 -15.43
C GLU A 965 -15.98 -13.38 -16.58
N PHE A 966 -16.42 -12.14 -16.30
CA PHE A 966 -16.31 -10.96 -17.17
C PHE A 966 -16.17 -9.72 -16.28
N SER A 967 -15.15 -8.88 -16.52
CA SER A 967 -14.74 -7.80 -15.60
C SER A 967 -13.78 -6.80 -16.24
N TRP A 968 -13.39 -5.77 -15.47
CA TRP A 968 -12.32 -4.84 -15.85
C TRP A 968 -10.95 -5.52 -16.04
N ASP A 969 -10.75 -6.75 -15.53
CA ASP A 969 -9.55 -7.58 -15.78
C ASP A 969 -9.76 -8.62 -16.90
N ILE A 970 -10.98 -9.14 -17.07
CA ILE A 970 -11.25 -10.28 -17.96
C ILE A 970 -12.29 -9.91 -19.03
N LYS A 971 -11.90 -9.81 -20.32
CA LYS A 971 -12.83 -9.47 -21.43
C LYS A 971 -13.34 -10.66 -22.23
N TYR A 972 -12.80 -11.87 -22.03
CA TYR A 972 -13.08 -13.05 -22.88
C TYR A 972 -14.56 -13.28 -23.19
N ALA A 973 -15.47 -13.24 -22.20
CA ALA A 973 -16.89 -13.46 -22.45
C ALA A 973 -17.52 -12.38 -23.35
N GLY A 974 -17.16 -11.10 -23.16
CA GLY A 974 -17.59 -9.99 -24.02
C GLY A 974 -17.07 -10.12 -25.45
N VAL A 975 -15.77 -10.43 -25.60
CA VAL A 975 -15.13 -10.76 -26.90
C VAL A 975 -15.89 -11.88 -27.63
N GLN A 976 -16.22 -12.95 -26.90
CA GLN A 976 -16.92 -14.12 -27.45
C GLN A 976 -18.38 -13.80 -27.83
N VAL A 977 -19.08 -12.97 -27.06
CA VAL A 977 -20.45 -12.50 -27.37
C VAL A 977 -20.45 -11.59 -28.60
N LEU A 978 -19.51 -10.64 -28.72
CA LEU A 978 -19.37 -9.81 -29.93
C LEU A 978 -19.11 -10.65 -31.17
N ALA A 979 -18.19 -11.62 -31.09
CA ALA A 979 -17.88 -12.57 -32.18
C ALA A 979 -19.12 -13.36 -32.63
N ALA A 980 -19.94 -13.83 -31.69
CA ALA A 980 -21.16 -14.57 -31.99
C ALA A 980 -22.21 -13.71 -32.72
N LYS A 981 -22.32 -12.42 -32.38
CA LYS A 981 -23.22 -11.47 -33.05
C LYS A 981 -22.80 -11.17 -34.49
N LEU A 982 -21.49 -11.08 -34.76
CA LEU A 982 -20.97 -10.84 -36.12
C LEU A 982 -21.36 -11.91 -37.15
N LEU A 983 -21.65 -13.15 -36.72
CA LEU A 983 -22.20 -14.22 -37.59
C LEU A 983 -23.58 -13.90 -38.21
N VAL A 984 -24.26 -12.85 -37.71
CA VAL A 984 -25.59 -12.40 -38.16
C VAL A 984 -25.56 -10.91 -38.56
N GLU A 985 -24.79 -10.08 -37.84
CA GLU A 985 -24.62 -8.65 -38.16
C GLU A 985 -23.84 -8.40 -39.47
N ASP A 986 -22.96 -9.31 -39.90
CA ASP A 986 -22.10 -9.11 -41.07
C ASP A 986 -22.07 -10.31 -42.03
N LYS A 987 -21.89 -10.02 -43.32
CA LYS A 987 -21.78 -11.00 -44.40
C LYS A 987 -20.33 -11.30 -44.78
N SER A 988 -19.37 -10.37 -44.62
CA SER A 988 -17.96 -10.70 -44.88
C SER A 988 -17.42 -11.71 -43.85
N ALA A 989 -17.86 -11.58 -42.59
CA ALA A 989 -17.63 -12.52 -41.50
C ALA A 989 -18.00 -13.99 -41.83
N SER A 990 -18.79 -14.26 -42.87
CA SER A 990 -19.09 -15.62 -43.33
C SER A 990 -17.87 -16.40 -43.84
N GLU A 991 -16.81 -15.73 -44.30
CA GLU A 991 -15.55 -16.37 -44.70
C GLU A 991 -14.74 -16.89 -43.50
N HIS A 992 -14.94 -16.32 -42.30
CA HIS A 992 -14.29 -16.73 -41.05
C HIS A 992 -15.21 -17.51 -40.11
N LYS A 993 -16.33 -18.02 -40.64
CA LYS A 993 -17.42 -18.67 -39.90
C LYS A 993 -16.96 -19.81 -38.98
N GLU A 994 -15.92 -20.56 -39.32
CA GLU A 994 -15.41 -21.64 -38.46
C GLU A 994 -14.83 -21.11 -37.15
N ILE A 995 -13.94 -20.11 -37.19
CA ILE A 995 -13.35 -19.51 -35.99
C ILE A 995 -14.40 -18.71 -35.20
N LEU A 996 -15.31 -18.01 -35.88
CA LEU A 996 -16.41 -17.32 -35.21
C LEU A 996 -17.40 -18.27 -34.52
N ASN A 997 -17.67 -19.47 -35.07
CA ASN A 997 -18.40 -20.52 -34.37
C ASN A 997 -17.65 -21.03 -33.13
N GLN A 998 -16.31 -21.09 -33.17
CA GLN A 998 -15.50 -21.47 -32.02
C GLN A 998 -15.62 -20.43 -30.90
N TYR A 999 -15.54 -19.12 -31.20
CA TYR A 999 -15.89 -18.05 -30.26
C TYR A 999 -17.32 -18.19 -29.72
N LYS A 1000 -18.32 -18.40 -30.60
CA LYS A 1000 -19.73 -18.60 -30.20
C LYS A 1000 -19.87 -19.71 -29.17
N SER A 1001 -19.18 -20.85 -29.35
CA SER A 1001 -19.22 -21.97 -28.41
C SER A 1001 -18.70 -21.64 -27.00
N LYS A 1002 -17.88 -20.59 -26.85
CA LYS A 1002 -17.41 -20.10 -25.55
C LYS A 1002 -18.37 -19.08 -24.93
N ALA A 1003 -18.96 -18.20 -25.75
CA ALA A 1003 -20.06 -17.32 -25.31
C ALA A 1003 -21.23 -18.14 -24.76
N GLU A 1004 -21.66 -19.17 -25.52
CA GLU A 1004 -22.72 -20.07 -25.07
C GLU A 1004 -22.31 -20.80 -23.79
N PHE A 1005 -21.06 -21.28 -23.67
CA PHE A 1005 -20.55 -21.86 -22.41
C PHE A 1005 -20.61 -20.88 -21.23
N TYR A 1006 -20.24 -19.60 -21.39
CA TYR A 1006 -20.33 -18.59 -20.33
C TYR A 1006 -21.79 -18.37 -19.89
N LEU A 1007 -22.70 -18.17 -20.85
CA LEU A 1007 -24.13 -17.94 -20.58
C LEU A 1007 -24.78 -19.16 -19.91
N CYS A 1008 -24.43 -20.37 -20.36
CA CYS A 1008 -24.82 -21.63 -19.72
C CYS A 1008 -24.20 -21.80 -18.33
N SER A 1009 -23.03 -21.21 -18.05
CA SER A 1009 -22.40 -21.18 -16.71
C SER A 1009 -23.24 -20.35 -15.74
N CYS A 1010 -23.72 -19.17 -16.18
CA CYS A 1010 -24.59 -18.31 -15.39
C CYS A 1010 -25.93 -18.99 -15.03
N LEU A 1011 -26.51 -19.80 -15.94
CA LEU A 1011 -27.77 -20.50 -15.69
C LEU A 1011 -27.61 -21.91 -15.08
N ASN A 1012 -26.41 -22.26 -14.60
CA ASN A 1012 -26.09 -23.57 -14.03
C ASN A 1012 -26.40 -24.75 -15.00
N LEU A 1013 -26.21 -24.56 -16.30
CA LEU A 1013 -26.47 -25.55 -17.35
C LEU A 1013 -25.21 -26.20 -17.96
N ASN A 1014 -24.01 -25.89 -17.47
CA ASN A 1014 -22.79 -26.62 -17.81
C ASN A 1014 -22.60 -27.88 -16.94
N ILE A 1015 -21.83 -28.84 -17.46
CA ILE A 1015 -21.44 -30.09 -16.78
C ILE A 1015 -20.15 -29.90 -15.94
N ASN A 1016 -19.89 -30.80 -15.00
CA ASN A 1016 -18.67 -30.87 -14.17
C ASN A 1016 -18.34 -29.56 -13.40
N ASN A 1017 -19.30 -29.07 -12.60
CA ASN A 1017 -19.16 -27.90 -11.70
C ASN A 1017 -18.65 -26.59 -12.36
N SER A 1018 -18.63 -26.50 -13.69
CA SER A 1018 -18.18 -25.31 -14.43
C SER A 1018 -19.29 -24.25 -14.59
N ASN A 1019 -19.98 -23.98 -13.48
CA ASN A 1019 -21.13 -23.09 -13.35
C ASN A 1019 -20.81 -21.97 -12.35
N VAL A 1020 -21.41 -20.80 -12.56
CA VAL A 1020 -21.38 -19.72 -11.56
C VAL A 1020 -22.21 -20.15 -10.35
N HIS A 1021 -21.72 -19.89 -9.13
CA HIS A 1021 -22.47 -20.15 -7.91
C HIS A 1021 -23.64 -19.17 -7.78
N TRP A 1022 -24.73 -19.60 -7.14
CA TRP A 1022 -25.86 -18.73 -6.81
C TRP A 1022 -25.98 -18.62 -5.30
N THR A 1023 -26.43 -17.46 -4.81
CA THR A 1023 -26.93 -17.32 -3.42
C THR A 1023 -28.21 -18.15 -3.24
N PRO A 1024 -28.65 -18.45 -1.99
CA PRO A 1024 -29.91 -19.13 -1.72
C PRO A 1024 -31.14 -18.54 -2.45
N SER A 1025 -31.12 -17.22 -2.70
CA SER A 1025 -32.21 -16.49 -3.37
C SER A 1025 -31.96 -16.21 -4.86
N GLY A 1026 -30.91 -16.78 -5.45
CA GLY A 1026 -30.70 -16.80 -6.90
C GLY A 1026 -29.92 -15.62 -7.49
N LEU A 1027 -29.18 -14.85 -6.68
CA LEU A 1027 -28.19 -13.88 -7.20
C LEU A 1027 -26.94 -14.64 -7.68
N LEU A 1028 -26.39 -14.25 -8.82
CA LEU A 1028 -25.08 -14.73 -9.27
C LEU A 1028 -23.96 -14.35 -8.27
N TYR A 1029 -23.16 -15.32 -7.85
CA TYR A 1029 -22.05 -15.12 -6.91
C TYR A 1029 -20.74 -15.66 -7.50
N ILE A 1030 -19.79 -14.74 -7.77
CA ILE A 1030 -18.51 -15.04 -8.43
C ILE A 1030 -17.34 -14.77 -7.48
N ARG A 1031 -17.32 -13.63 -6.77
CA ARG A 1031 -16.24 -13.26 -5.83
C ARG A 1031 -16.78 -12.53 -4.59
N ARG A 1032 -16.06 -12.61 -3.47
CA ARG A 1032 -16.41 -11.97 -2.19
C ARG A 1032 -16.28 -10.45 -2.14
N TRP A 1033 -15.43 -9.86 -2.99
CA TRP A 1033 -15.20 -8.42 -3.06
C TRP A 1033 -15.92 -7.85 -4.29
N ASN A 1034 -16.77 -6.85 -4.10
CA ASN A 1034 -17.59 -6.22 -5.14
C ASN A 1034 -18.27 -7.25 -6.09
N ASN A 1035 -19.00 -8.22 -5.52
CA ASN A 1035 -19.65 -9.27 -6.30
C ASN A 1035 -20.57 -8.69 -7.39
N MET A 1036 -21.22 -7.56 -7.10
CA MET A 1036 -22.20 -6.93 -7.99
C MET A 1036 -21.62 -6.55 -9.36
N GLN A 1037 -20.32 -6.22 -9.46
CA GLN A 1037 -19.59 -6.06 -10.73
C GLN A 1037 -19.88 -7.22 -11.71
N TYR A 1038 -19.85 -8.45 -11.21
CA TYR A 1038 -20.03 -9.65 -11.99
C TYR A 1038 -21.50 -9.93 -12.31
N VAL A 1039 -22.39 -9.65 -11.36
CA VAL A 1039 -23.85 -9.74 -11.55
C VAL A 1039 -24.28 -8.84 -12.71
N VAL A 1040 -23.90 -7.55 -12.68
CA VAL A 1040 -24.35 -6.58 -13.70
C VAL A 1040 -23.76 -6.89 -15.07
N SER A 1041 -22.50 -7.31 -15.12
CA SER A 1041 -21.80 -7.62 -16.37
C SER A 1041 -22.35 -8.89 -17.01
N ALA A 1042 -22.67 -9.92 -16.21
CA ALA A 1042 -23.37 -11.12 -16.67
C ALA A 1042 -24.80 -10.79 -17.12
N THR A 1043 -25.56 -10.02 -16.33
CA THR A 1043 -26.95 -9.61 -16.64
C THR A 1043 -27.04 -8.88 -17.98
N PHE A 1044 -26.09 -7.99 -18.25
CA PHE A 1044 -25.99 -7.31 -19.54
C PHE A 1044 -25.70 -8.29 -20.69
N LEU A 1045 -24.68 -9.16 -20.58
CA LEU A 1045 -24.39 -10.16 -21.62
C LEU A 1045 -25.55 -11.13 -21.87
N LEU A 1046 -26.29 -11.52 -20.83
CA LEU A 1046 -27.50 -12.35 -20.91
C LEU A 1046 -28.62 -11.65 -21.69
N THR A 1047 -28.83 -10.35 -21.44
CA THR A 1047 -29.83 -9.52 -22.14
C THR A 1047 -29.46 -9.36 -23.61
N VAL A 1048 -28.21 -8.96 -23.90
CA VAL A 1048 -27.70 -8.75 -25.26
C VAL A 1048 -27.68 -10.04 -26.09
N TYR A 1049 -27.36 -11.18 -25.47
CA TYR A 1049 -27.41 -12.47 -26.18
C TYR A 1049 -28.84 -12.99 -26.37
N SER A 1050 -29.77 -12.66 -25.49
CA SER A 1050 -31.20 -12.94 -25.70
C SER A 1050 -31.71 -12.24 -26.95
N ASP A 1051 -31.46 -10.93 -27.09
CA ASP A 1051 -31.85 -10.17 -28.28
C ASP A 1051 -31.20 -10.74 -29.56
N TYR A 1052 -29.93 -11.16 -29.51
CA TYR A 1052 -29.27 -11.86 -30.62
C TYR A 1052 -29.98 -13.17 -31.00
N LEU A 1053 -30.31 -14.02 -30.02
CA LEU A 1053 -31.00 -15.29 -30.27
C LEU A 1053 -32.41 -15.08 -30.83
N GLN A 1054 -33.14 -14.09 -30.31
CA GLN A 1054 -34.47 -13.71 -30.80
C GLN A 1054 -34.41 -13.20 -32.24
N ASN A 1055 -33.52 -12.25 -32.54
CA ASN A 1055 -33.38 -11.66 -33.88
C ASN A 1055 -32.82 -12.65 -34.92
N SER A 1056 -32.08 -13.68 -34.49
CA SER A 1056 -31.58 -14.74 -35.36
C SER A 1056 -32.44 -16.02 -35.39
N ASN A 1057 -33.57 -16.03 -34.68
CA ASN A 1057 -34.47 -17.18 -34.50
C ASN A 1057 -33.73 -18.47 -34.04
N GLN A 1058 -32.82 -18.31 -33.08
CA GLN A 1058 -32.01 -19.37 -32.48
C GLN A 1058 -32.37 -19.60 -31.01
N THR A 1059 -31.87 -20.70 -30.45
CA THR A 1059 -32.01 -21.08 -29.03
C THR A 1059 -30.65 -21.41 -28.46
N LEU A 1060 -30.38 -21.00 -27.21
CA LEU A 1060 -29.12 -21.28 -26.53
C LEU A 1060 -29.03 -22.79 -26.24
N GLN A 1061 -27.93 -23.42 -26.67
CA GLN A 1061 -27.70 -24.86 -26.50
C GLN A 1061 -26.73 -25.10 -25.34
N CYS A 1062 -27.24 -25.51 -24.18
CA CYS A 1062 -26.41 -25.84 -23.02
C CYS A 1062 -26.27 -27.36 -22.82
N PRO A 1063 -25.17 -27.83 -22.19
CA PRO A 1063 -24.97 -29.25 -21.90
C PRO A 1063 -26.08 -29.93 -21.08
N LYS A 1064 -26.79 -29.20 -20.21
CA LYS A 1064 -27.95 -29.73 -19.44
C LYS A 1064 -29.33 -29.49 -20.09
N GLY A 1065 -29.42 -28.79 -21.23
CA GLY A 1065 -30.70 -28.47 -21.89
C GLY A 1065 -30.63 -27.23 -22.80
N SER A 1066 -31.69 -26.94 -23.54
CA SER A 1066 -31.78 -25.73 -24.37
C SER A 1066 -32.70 -24.67 -23.77
N LEU A 1067 -32.41 -23.40 -24.08
CA LEU A 1067 -33.14 -22.23 -23.59
C LEU A 1067 -33.67 -21.39 -24.76
N GLN A 1068 -34.92 -20.95 -24.64
CA GLN A 1068 -35.53 -19.94 -25.49
C GLN A 1068 -35.04 -18.53 -25.09
N PRO A 1069 -35.00 -17.55 -26.01
CA PRO A 1069 -34.57 -16.18 -25.70
C PRO A 1069 -35.27 -15.59 -24.48
N HIS A 1070 -36.61 -15.68 -24.42
CA HIS A 1070 -37.40 -15.16 -23.31
C HIS A 1070 -37.06 -15.77 -21.94
N GLN A 1071 -36.50 -16.99 -21.89
CA GLN A 1071 -36.06 -17.62 -20.63
C GLN A 1071 -34.72 -17.01 -20.17
N LEU A 1072 -33.82 -16.72 -21.11
CA LEU A 1072 -32.55 -16.03 -20.84
C LEU A 1072 -32.81 -14.59 -20.36
N LEU A 1073 -33.73 -13.88 -21.02
CA LEU A 1073 -34.18 -12.55 -20.62
C LEU A 1073 -34.90 -12.54 -19.26
N SER A 1074 -35.70 -13.56 -18.96
CA SER A 1074 -36.37 -13.70 -17.65
C SER A 1074 -35.37 -13.90 -16.51
N PHE A 1075 -34.31 -14.70 -16.74
CA PHE A 1075 -33.22 -14.83 -15.77
C PHE A 1075 -32.40 -13.55 -15.63
N ALA A 1076 -32.14 -12.82 -16.72
CA ALA A 1076 -31.54 -11.49 -16.62
C ALA A 1076 -32.43 -10.56 -15.77
N LYS A 1077 -33.75 -10.52 -16.01
CA LYS A 1077 -34.70 -9.72 -15.23
C LYS A 1077 -34.66 -10.07 -13.75
N SER A 1078 -34.53 -11.35 -13.35
CA SER A 1078 -34.46 -11.70 -11.93
C SER A 1078 -33.24 -11.11 -11.22
N GLN A 1079 -32.10 -10.97 -11.91
CA GLN A 1079 -30.92 -10.26 -11.38
C GLN A 1079 -31.19 -8.75 -11.25
N VAL A 1080 -31.84 -8.13 -12.25
CA VAL A 1080 -32.25 -6.71 -12.19
C VAL A 1080 -33.21 -6.47 -11.03
N ASP A 1081 -34.25 -7.29 -10.91
CA ASP A 1081 -35.25 -7.22 -9.85
C ASP A 1081 -34.61 -7.40 -8.47
N TYR A 1082 -33.66 -8.33 -8.34
CA TYR A 1082 -32.88 -8.52 -7.10
C TYR A 1082 -32.10 -7.24 -6.74
N ILE A 1083 -31.41 -6.62 -7.69
CA ILE A 1083 -30.66 -5.36 -7.50
C ILE A 1083 -31.60 -4.23 -7.04
N LEU A 1084 -32.80 -4.14 -7.59
CA LEU A 1084 -33.77 -3.09 -7.26
C LEU A 1084 -34.57 -3.34 -5.97
N GLY A 1085 -34.48 -4.54 -5.38
CA GLY A 1085 -35.00 -4.83 -4.04
C GLY A 1085 -35.70 -6.17 -3.86
N SER A 1086 -35.90 -6.97 -4.91
CA SER A 1086 -36.54 -8.29 -4.85
C SER A 1086 -35.61 -9.38 -4.31
N ASN A 1087 -35.13 -9.17 -3.08
CA ASN A 1087 -34.21 -10.02 -2.32
C ASN A 1087 -34.74 -10.20 -0.87
N PRO A 1088 -34.20 -11.14 -0.07
CA PRO A 1088 -34.71 -11.43 1.28
C PRO A 1088 -34.72 -10.23 2.22
N MET A 1089 -33.83 -9.26 1.99
CA MET A 1089 -33.72 -8.05 2.82
C MET A 1089 -34.69 -6.94 2.39
N ASN A 1090 -35.42 -7.10 1.28
CA ASN A 1090 -36.24 -6.07 0.63
C ASN A 1090 -35.47 -4.75 0.48
N LEU A 1091 -34.22 -4.84 -0.01
CA LEU A 1091 -33.20 -3.78 0.04
C LEU A 1091 -32.67 -3.51 -1.37
N SER A 1092 -32.87 -2.32 -1.92
CA SER A 1092 -32.27 -1.95 -3.20
C SER A 1092 -30.77 -1.73 -3.06
N TYR A 1093 -29.97 -2.39 -3.89
CA TYR A 1093 -28.53 -2.16 -4.02
C TYR A 1093 -28.19 -1.00 -4.98
N LEU A 1094 -29.18 -0.49 -5.70
CA LEU A 1094 -29.13 0.81 -6.38
C LEU A 1094 -29.46 1.93 -5.37
N ILE A 1095 -28.47 2.76 -5.04
CA ILE A 1095 -28.59 3.81 -4.01
C ILE A 1095 -29.59 4.89 -4.45
N GLY A 1096 -30.50 5.27 -3.56
CA GLY A 1096 -31.57 6.23 -3.84
C GLY A 1096 -32.77 5.63 -4.58
N PHE A 1097 -32.78 4.32 -4.87
CA PHE A 1097 -33.91 3.63 -5.50
C PHE A 1097 -34.79 2.90 -4.47
N GLY A 1098 -36.10 2.91 -4.70
CA GLY A 1098 -37.09 2.33 -3.77
C GLY A 1098 -37.14 3.04 -2.41
N SER A 1099 -37.77 2.39 -1.43
CA SER A 1099 -37.97 2.92 -0.07
C SER A 1099 -36.88 2.50 0.93
N LYS A 1100 -35.99 1.58 0.56
CA LYS A 1100 -34.94 1.03 1.42
C LYS A 1100 -33.70 0.70 0.58
N TYR A 1101 -32.58 1.34 0.88
CA TYR A 1101 -31.27 1.16 0.25
C TYR A 1101 -30.15 1.39 1.28
N PRO A 1102 -28.90 0.95 1.04
CA PRO A 1102 -27.75 1.22 1.90
C PRO A 1102 -27.53 2.73 2.13
N ASN A 1103 -27.31 3.13 3.38
CA ASN A 1103 -27.17 4.54 3.76
C ASN A 1103 -25.73 4.89 4.19
N ARG A 1104 -24.83 3.92 4.34
CA ARG A 1104 -23.47 4.09 4.86
C ARG A 1104 -22.42 3.55 3.90
N VAL A 1105 -22.62 3.82 2.61
CA VAL A 1105 -21.73 3.52 1.47
C VAL A 1105 -20.28 3.92 1.77
N HIS A 1106 -19.31 3.04 1.46
CA HIS A 1106 -17.88 3.30 1.55
C HIS A 1106 -17.47 4.31 0.47
N HIS A 1107 -17.59 5.61 0.78
CA HIS A 1107 -17.31 6.67 -0.19
C HIS A 1107 -17.00 8.00 0.50
N ARG A 1108 -15.85 8.58 0.18
CA ARG A 1108 -15.34 9.82 0.78
C ARG A 1108 -16.27 11.02 0.59
N ALA A 1109 -16.51 11.42 -0.65
CA ALA A 1109 -17.37 12.57 -0.99
C ALA A 1109 -18.85 12.42 -0.54
N ALA A 1110 -19.37 11.20 -0.46
CA ALA A 1110 -20.74 10.97 0.02
C ALA A 1110 -20.85 11.07 1.56
N SER A 1111 -19.86 10.54 2.28
CA SER A 1111 -19.84 10.46 3.75
C SER A 1111 -19.43 11.76 4.47
N THR A 1112 -18.96 12.76 3.73
CA THR A 1112 -18.49 14.07 4.22
C THR A 1112 -19.48 15.19 3.82
N VAL A 1113 -19.61 16.26 4.63
CA VAL A 1113 -20.52 17.39 4.32
C VAL A 1113 -20.11 18.18 3.09
N THR A 1114 -21.07 18.74 2.36
CA THR A 1114 -20.78 19.47 1.11
C THR A 1114 -19.82 20.64 1.34
N TYR A 1115 -18.95 20.91 0.37
CA TYR A 1115 -18.07 22.08 0.38
C TYR A 1115 -18.86 23.40 0.33
N LYS A 1116 -20.08 23.38 -0.22
CA LYS A 1116 -20.93 24.56 -0.40
C LYS A 1116 -21.61 25.00 0.90
N GLU A 1117 -21.96 24.06 1.78
CA GLU A 1117 -22.55 24.36 3.09
C GLU A 1117 -21.48 24.51 4.17
N HIS A 1118 -20.42 23.71 4.11
CA HIS A 1118 -19.29 23.73 5.04
C HIS A 1118 -17.97 23.93 4.29
N GLY A 1119 -17.70 25.17 3.89
CA GLY A 1119 -16.44 25.59 3.23
C GLY A 1119 -15.19 25.60 4.15
N GLU A 1120 -15.28 25.03 5.35
CA GLU A 1120 -14.13 24.74 6.19
C GLU A 1120 -13.41 23.49 5.67
N PHE A 1121 -12.09 23.56 5.55
CA PHE A 1121 -11.22 22.50 5.02
C PHE A 1121 -11.22 21.26 5.92
N ILE A 1122 -11.45 20.07 5.35
CA ILE A 1122 -11.36 18.78 6.05
C ILE A 1122 -9.98 18.15 5.81
N GLY A 1123 -9.19 18.00 6.87
CA GLY A 1123 -7.86 17.38 6.83
C GLY A 1123 -7.87 15.86 6.65
N CYS A 1124 -6.73 15.31 6.22
CA CYS A 1124 -6.51 13.89 5.89
C CYS A 1124 -7.06 12.90 6.93
N SER A 1125 -6.47 12.92 8.14
CA SER A 1125 -6.87 12.07 9.28
C SER A 1125 -8.17 12.54 9.93
N GLN A 1126 -8.38 13.86 10.04
CA GLN A 1126 -9.62 14.47 10.53
C GLN A 1126 -10.87 13.93 9.81
N GLY A 1127 -10.75 13.56 8.54
CA GLY A 1127 -11.78 12.88 7.77
C GLY A 1127 -12.22 11.53 8.39
N TYR A 1128 -11.28 10.75 8.92
CA TYR A 1128 -11.56 9.48 9.57
C TYR A 1128 -12.30 9.69 10.91
N ASP A 1129 -11.72 10.54 11.76
CA ASP A 1129 -12.24 10.86 13.10
C ASP A 1129 -13.66 11.45 13.02
N LEU A 1130 -13.84 12.44 12.12
CA LEU A 1130 -15.08 13.19 12.04
C LEU A 1130 -16.12 12.56 11.13
N TRP A 1131 -15.79 11.72 10.14
CA TRP A 1131 -16.75 11.26 9.13
C TRP A 1131 -16.75 9.75 8.90
N PHE A 1132 -15.59 9.11 8.68
CA PHE A 1132 -15.54 7.66 8.41
C PHE A 1132 -16.20 6.83 9.53
N GLY A 1133 -15.87 7.12 10.80
CA GLY A 1133 -16.39 6.40 11.95
C GLY A 1133 -17.87 6.65 12.29
N ARG A 1134 -18.55 7.61 11.64
CA ARG A 1134 -19.92 8.00 12.02
C ARG A 1134 -20.92 6.88 11.77
N GLN A 1135 -21.63 6.46 12.82
CA GLN A 1135 -22.74 5.50 12.70
C GLN A 1135 -23.99 6.06 12.00
N LYS A 1136 -24.05 7.38 11.75
CA LYS A 1136 -25.11 8.03 10.95
C LYS A 1136 -25.00 7.67 9.46
N PRO A 1137 -26.09 7.81 8.68
CA PRO A 1137 -26.06 7.87 7.22
C PRO A 1137 -25.01 8.84 6.68
N ASN A 1138 -24.56 8.59 5.45
CA ASN A 1138 -23.82 9.54 4.65
C ASN A 1138 -24.67 10.82 4.43
N PRO A 1139 -24.15 12.04 4.68
CA PRO A 1139 -24.90 13.29 4.50
C PRO A 1139 -25.36 13.51 3.05
N ASN A 1140 -24.57 13.06 2.07
CA ASN A 1140 -24.93 13.15 0.66
C ASN A 1140 -25.34 11.77 0.15
N VAL A 1141 -26.56 11.66 -0.39
CA VAL A 1141 -27.03 10.41 -1.00
C VAL A 1141 -26.34 10.23 -2.36
N LEU A 1142 -25.62 9.12 -2.51
CA LEU A 1142 -24.89 8.75 -3.73
C LEU A 1142 -25.84 8.12 -4.77
N THR A 1143 -26.88 8.85 -5.16
CA THR A 1143 -27.95 8.37 -6.02
C THR A 1143 -27.42 7.75 -7.33
N GLY A 1144 -27.87 6.53 -7.65
CA GLY A 1144 -27.47 5.81 -8.87
C GLY A 1144 -26.29 4.85 -8.73
N ALA A 1145 -25.57 4.89 -7.61
CA ALA A 1145 -24.49 3.95 -7.36
C ALA A 1145 -25.04 2.54 -7.17
N ILE A 1146 -24.36 1.54 -7.73
CA ILE A 1146 -24.60 0.13 -7.45
C ILE A 1146 -23.45 -0.35 -6.56
N VAL A 1147 -23.77 -0.70 -5.31
CA VAL A 1147 -22.76 -1.16 -4.33
C VAL A 1147 -22.37 -2.64 -4.55
N GLY A 1148 -21.27 -3.06 -3.95
CA GLY A 1148 -20.71 -4.42 -4.05
C GLY A 1148 -21.66 -5.57 -3.72
N GLY A 1149 -22.72 -5.29 -2.95
CA GLY A 1149 -23.87 -6.19 -2.76
C GLY A 1149 -23.73 -7.14 -1.57
N PRO A 1150 -24.64 -8.13 -1.43
CA PRO A 1150 -24.63 -9.07 -0.33
C PRO A 1150 -23.53 -10.13 -0.49
N ASP A 1151 -23.29 -10.89 0.58
CA ASP A 1151 -22.45 -12.09 0.55
C ASP A 1151 -23.22 -13.31 0.00
N LEU A 1152 -22.55 -14.47 0.00
CA LEU A 1152 -23.06 -15.72 -0.55
C LEU A 1152 -24.39 -16.20 0.08
N ASN A 1153 -24.77 -15.71 1.25
CA ASN A 1153 -25.99 -16.09 1.97
C ASN A 1153 -27.15 -15.09 1.80
N ASP A 1154 -27.05 -14.14 0.86
CA ASP A 1154 -27.95 -12.98 0.71
C ASP A 1154 -27.87 -11.96 1.88
N GLU A 1155 -26.86 -12.03 2.75
CA GLU A 1155 -26.69 -11.08 3.87
C GLU A 1155 -25.92 -9.81 3.47
N PHE A 1156 -26.40 -8.64 3.95
CA PHE A 1156 -25.78 -7.34 3.71
C PHE A 1156 -25.61 -6.52 4.99
N ARG A 1157 -24.38 -6.07 5.26
CA ARG A 1157 -24.04 -5.22 6.41
C ARG A 1157 -23.72 -3.79 5.95
N ASP A 1158 -24.72 -2.91 5.98
CA ASP A 1158 -24.64 -1.46 5.66
C ASP A 1158 -23.74 -0.71 6.66
N VAL A 1159 -22.42 -0.88 6.53
CA VAL A 1159 -21.38 -0.34 7.40
C VAL A 1159 -20.26 0.24 6.53
N ARG A 1160 -19.85 1.48 6.79
CA ARG A 1160 -18.87 2.20 5.95
C ARG A 1160 -17.48 1.57 5.91
N GLY A 1161 -17.11 0.78 6.92
CA GLY A 1161 -15.87 -0.02 6.91
C GLY A 1161 -15.96 -1.32 6.12
N ASN A 1162 -17.16 -1.77 5.74
CA ASN A 1162 -17.39 -3.01 5.00
C ASN A 1162 -17.34 -2.77 3.48
N PHE A 1163 -16.20 -2.29 2.99
CA PHE A 1163 -16.01 -1.90 1.59
C PHE A 1163 -16.37 -3.03 0.61
N MET A 1164 -16.09 -4.29 0.94
CA MET A 1164 -16.45 -5.49 0.14
C MET A 1164 -17.91 -5.49 -0.36
N GLN A 1165 -18.83 -5.02 0.48
CA GLN A 1165 -20.27 -4.94 0.20
C GLN A 1165 -20.75 -3.51 -0.06
N THR A 1166 -20.18 -2.50 0.62
CA THR A 1166 -20.71 -1.12 0.65
C THR A 1166 -19.93 -0.13 -0.21
N GLU A 1167 -18.83 -0.51 -0.84
CA GLU A 1167 -18.18 0.28 -1.89
C GLU A 1167 -19.00 0.23 -3.19
N ALA A 1168 -18.90 1.28 -4.01
CA ALA A 1168 -19.47 1.34 -5.34
C ALA A 1168 -18.41 1.87 -6.31
N CYS A 1169 -18.25 1.19 -7.44
CA CYS A 1169 -17.32 1.53 -8.50
C CYS A 1169 -18.10 1.92 -9.77
N THR A 1170 -17.54 2.81 -10.59
CA THR A 1170 -18.21 3.31 -11.82
C THR A 1170 -18.66 2.20 -12.77
N TYR A 1171 -17.88 1.13 -12.92
CA TYR A 1171 -18.21 -0.03 -13.75
C TYR A 1171 -19.38 -0.88 -13.24
N ASN A 1172 -19.80 -0.75 -11.97
CA ASN A 1172 -21.00 -1.44 -11.45
C ASN A 1172 -22.29 -0.88 -12.08
N THR A 1173 -22.31 0.41 -12.43
CA THR A 1173 -23.51 1.07 -12.97
C THR A 1173 -23.51 1.13 -14.51
N ALA A 1174 -22.33 1.17 -15.15
CA ALA A 1174 -22.16 1.32 -16.60
C ALA A 1174 -22.97 0.34 -17.49
N PRO A 1175 -22.94 -0.99 -17.29
CA PRO A 1175 -23.74 -1.91 -18.09
C PRO A 1175 -25.24 -1.78 -17.82
N MET A 1176 -25.64 -1.38 -16.61
CA MET A 1176 -27.04 -1.38 -16.17
C MET A 1176 -27.88 -0.26 -16.78
N VAL A 1177 -27.28 0.84 -17.24
CA VAL A 1177 -28.00 1.95 -17.90
C VAL A 1177 -28.86 1.44 -19.07
N GLY A 1178 -28.28 0.64 -19.97
CA GLY A 1178 -29.01 0.03 -21.09
C GLY A 1178 -29.96 -1.10 -20.66
N VAL A 1179 -29.58 -1.90 -19.65
CA VAL A 1179 -30.44 -2.99 -19.13
C VAL A 1179 -31.73 -2.44 -18.51
N PHE A 1180 -31.65 -1.39 -17.69
CA PHE A 1180 -32.82 -0.73 -17.14
C PHE A 1180 -33.69 -0.11 -18.26
N ALA A 1181 -33.08 0.54 -19.26
CA ALA A 1181 -33.83 1.09 -20.40
C ALA A 1181 -34.59 -0.01 -21.18
N LYS A 1182 -33.94 -1.16 -21.42
CA LYS A 1182 -34.56 -2.33 -22.05
C LYS A 1182 -35.79 -2.84 -21.29
N PHE A 1183 -35.70 -2.97 -19.97
CA PHE A 1183 -36.82 -3.44 -19.16
C PHE A 1183 -37.93 -2.39 -18.97
N PHE A 1184 -37.59 -1.10 -18.90
CA PHE A 1184 -38.56 0.02 -18.99
C PHE A 1184 -39.44 -0.12 -20.25
N ARG A 1185 -38.82 -0.27 -21.43
CA ARG A 1185 -39.54 -0.38 -22.70
C ARG A 1185 -40.48 -1.58 -22.72
N LEU A 1186 -40.01 -2.74 -22.26
CA LEU A 1186 -40.81 -3.97 -22.21
C LEU A 1186 -42.04 -3.83 -21.29
N GLU A 1187 -41.96 -3.04 -20.22
CA GLU A 1187 -43.10 -2.82 -19.34
C GLU A 1187 -44.11 -1.81 -19.90
N GLU A 1188 -43.69 -0.76 -20.62
CA GLU A 1188 -44.61 0.10 -21.37
C GLU A 1188 -45.40 -0.68 -22.43
N GLU A 1189 -44.75 -1.58 -23.18
CA GLU A 1189 -45.41 -2.40 -24.20
C GLU A 1189 -46.43 -3.37 -23.60
N ASN A 1190 -46.09 -4.01 -22.47
CA ASN A 1190 -47.02 -4.87 -21.74
C ASN A 1190 -48.17 -4.10 -21.05
N GLY A 1191 -47.91 -2.87 -20.57
CA GLY A 1191 -48.93 -1.97 -20.03
C GLY A 1191 -49.91 -1.49 -21.11
N GLY A 1192 -49.38 -1.07 -22.26
CA GLY A 1192 -50.14 -0.67 -23.44
C GLY A 1192 -50.96 -1.81 -24.07
N ALA A 1193 -50.51 -3.06 -23.94
CA ALA A 1193 -51.30 -4.24 -24.30
C ALA A 1193 -52.50 -4.43 -23.36
N ARG A 1194 -52.28 -4.37 -22.03
CA ARG A 1194 -53.37 -4.48 -21.03
C ARG A 1194 -54.43 -3.40 -21.20
N LEU A 1195 -54.03 -2.17 -21.51
CA LEU A 1195 -54.96 -1.05 -21.75
C LEU A 1195 -55.80 -1.20 -23.03
N LYS A 1196 -55.37 -2.00 -24.01
CA LYS A 1196 -56.14 -2.29 -25.24
C LYS A 1196 -57.14 -3.42 -25.08
N ASP A 1197 -56.87 -4.41 -24.22
CA ASP A 1197 -57.84 -5.47 -23.92
C ASP A 1197 -58.84 -5.06 -22.83
N SER A 1198 -58.56 -4.03 -22.02
CA SER A 1198 -59.58 -3.37 -21.19
C SER A 1198 -60.49 -2.38 -21.95
N SER A 1199 -60.33 -2.26 -23.28
CA SER A 1199 -61.10 -1.34 -24.14
C SER A 1199 -61.90 -2.04 -25.25
N LYS A 1200 -62.28 -3.30 -25.05
CA LYS A 1200 -63.08 -4.13 -25.97
C LYS A 1200 -64.27 -4.77 -25.25
#